data_AF-A0A6N7EPB2-F1
#
_entry.id   AF-A0A6N7EPB2-F1
#
_cell.length_a   1.000
_cell.length_b   1.000
_cell.length_c   1.000
_cell.angle_alpha   90.00
_cell.angle_beta   90.00
_cell.angle_gamma   90.00
#
_symmetry.space_group_name_H-M   'P 1'
#
loop_
_entity.id
_entity.type
_entity.pdbx_description
1 polymer ?
#
loop_
_entity_poly.entity_id
_entity_poly.type
_entity_poly.pdbx_seq_one_letter_code
_entity_poly.pdbx_strand_id
1 'polypeptide(L)'
;MSQPLDSSHVLLTGGTGFVGQAVLEKLLSAYPTTRISLLVRPRGDLTAERRVQKLLRKPIFKAWRKQVGEENAAAIFAERVAVVSGDLGDVPPLSGDIDVVIHSASTVSFDLPVDEAFTANVGGPVSLYQALIDSGADPHVVHVSTSYVAGLRKGVAEERALDHEIDRDLELASAVIAREEAEAASRTPEVLGRLLEEAKKEHRRAGAGAVSAAAEEKRQAWVRDQLVEHGRTRALSLGWPDVYTFTKAMGERVAEEMWAGTGHRLSVVRPTIIESALKHPYPGWIDGFKVADPLIAAYGRGLLPEFPALADTVLDIIPVDFVVNAILAAAAAPPPAEDSHYFQVSSSITNPLRLGQLVHLVREYFSANPLKDAEGAHVAVPAWSFPHRGAVERALGRREKAVDLADRAVGRLPANERTRGWMSALYKARRDLGTLRKFTSLYQPYTQTEVIFDDARTRELHASLPAERRAEHGFDVTEIDWRHYLQEVHIPGVPGLMRDRGAKEAPAAPAELPRRTDVLAVFDLQRTVAAATLVEQYLWVELAARPPSSWATNLANLVALGPRYLQAERRDRSDFIRTFMRRYEGADEAELRAVIARTVTPSLRRGLLTDAIEQIRAHRAAGHRTVLVTGEIDVFVEPLAPLFDEIVAGKMETDDDGRWTGHLATSPLVGEARAAWLRRYAREHGLDLAESYAYGDSYADRSWLEVAGHPNAVNPDASLYRYARARRWPIHTWTATAEGRLSPVLRSIKGARKA
;
A
#
# COMPACT_ATOMS: atom_id res chain seq x y z
N MET A 1 39.26 -18.68 29.06
CA MET A 1 38.31 -19.79 28.83
C MET A 1 37.70 -19.55 27.46
N SER A 2 37.79 -20.51 26.53
CA SER A 2 37.21 -20.37 25.17
C SER A 2 35.71 -20.13 25.27
N GLN A 3 35.19 -19.13 24.55
CA GLN A 3 33.74 -18.95 24.52
C GLN A 3 33.10 -20.06 23.67
N PRO A 4 31.89 -20.55 23.99
CA PRO A 4 31.33 -21.76 23.35
C PRO A 4 31.09 -21.66 21.84
N LEU A 5 31.02 -20.46 21.28
CA LEU A 5 30.87 -20.23 19.83
C LEU A 5 32.14 -19.66 19.18
N ASP A 6 33.22 -19.46 19.95
CA ASP A 6 34.50 -19.02 19.40
C ASP A 6 35.03 -20.11 18.46
N SER A 7 35.47 -19.69 17.28
CA SER A 7 35.99 -20.55 16.21
C SER A 7 34.97 -21.47 15.55
N SER A 8 33.70 -21.45 15.97
CA SER A 8 32.62 -22.17 15.30
C SER A 8 32.27 -21.56 13.94
N HIS A 9 31.78 -22.40 13.03
CA HIS A 9 31.15 -22.02 11.78
C HIS A 9 29.63 -22.02 11.93
N VAL A 10 29.03 -20.83 11.89
CA VAL A 10 27.59 -20.62 12.05
C VAL A 10 26.92 -20.36 10.70
N LEU A 11 25.97 -21.20 10.31
CA LEU A 11 25.03 -20.89 9.23
C LEU A 11 23.85 -20.11 9.80
N LEU A 12 23.61 -18.90 9.31
CA LEU A 12 22.48 -18.07 9.71
C LEU A 12 21.54 -17.82 8.53
N THR A 13 20.31 -18.31 8.66
CA THR A 13 19.22 -17.98 7.72
C THR A 13 18.43 -16.78 8.24
N GLY A 14 17.87 -15.97 7.33
CA GLY A 14 17.08 -14.81 7.73
C GLY A 14 17.92 -13.65 8.27
N GLY A 15 19.24 -13.66 8.06
CA GLY A 15 20.18 -12.62 8.51
C GLY A 15 19.90 -11.21 7.98
N THR A 16 19.01 -11.05 6.99
CA THR A 16 18.54 -9.74 6.51
C THR A 16 17.26 -9.25 7.20
N GLY A 17 16.63 -10.08 8.05
CA GLY A 17 15.45 -9.75 8.85
C GLY A 17 15.81 -9.04 10.15
N PHE A 18 14.82 -8.68 10.96
CA PHE A 18 15.01 -7.93 12.20
C PHE A 18 15.87 -8.69 13.23
N VAL A 19 15.42 -9.87 13.66
CA VAL A 19 16.15 -10.72 14.61
C VAL A 19 17.47 -11.19 14.02
N GLY A 20 17.47 -11.65 12.76
CA GLY A 20 18.68 -12.15 12.10
C GLY A 20 19.81 -11.12 11.99
N GLN A 21 19.49 -9.84 11.75
CA GLN A 21 20.51 -8.78 11.77
C GLN A 21 21.10 -8.58 13.17
N ALA A 22 20.28 -8.69 14.22
CA ALA A 22 20.73 -8.56 15.60
C ALA A 22 21.57 -9.75 16.05
N VAL A 23 21.22 -10.97 15.62
CA VAL A 23 22.07 -12.15 15.78
C VAL A 23 23.42 -11.95 15.06
N LEU A 24 23.41 -11.50 13.80
CA LEU A 24 24.63 -11.23 13.04
C LEU A 24 25.51 -10.18 13.72
N GLU A 25 24.93 -9.07 14.18
CA GLU A 25 25.65 -8.02 14.89
C GLU A 25 26.26 -8.55 16.20
N LYS A 26 25.53 -9.37 16.95
CA LYS A 26 26.03 -9.94 18.21
C LYS A 26 27.12 -11.00 17.98
N LEU A 27 27.02 -11.81 16.93
CA LEU A 27 28.09 -12.74 16.52
C LEU A 27 29.37 -11.98 16.13
N LEU A 28 29.24 -10.84 15.45
CA LEU A 28 30.40 -10.02 15.05
C LEU A 28 31.04 -9.30 16.24
N SER A 29 30.23 -8.73 17.14
CA SER A 29 30.69 -7.91 18.27
C SER A 29 31.18 -8.72 19.46
N ALA A 30 30.54 -9.85 19.78
CA ALA A 30 30.81 -10.59 21.01
C ALA A 30 31.62 -11.88 20.82
N TYR A 31 31.68 -12.43 19.60
CA TYR A 31 32.35 -13.70 19.31
C TYR A 31 33.37 -13.49 18.18
N PRO A 32 34.56 -12.92 18.47
CA PRO A 32 35.44 -12.35 17.44
C PRO A 32 36.02 -13.36 16.44
N THR A 33 36.04 -14.65 16.76
CA THR A 33 36.62 -15.72 15.92
C THR A 33 35.58 -16.57 15.18
N THR A 34 34.28 -16.36 15.40
CA THR A 34 33.22 -17.13 14.72
C THR A 34 33.16 -16.80 13.23
N ARG A 35 33.16 -17.83 12.38
CA ARG A 35 32.88 -17.73 10.94
C ARG A 35 31.37 -17.82 10.70
N ILE A 36 30.85 -17.03 9.78
CA ILE A 36 29.41 -16.88 9.56
C ILE A 36 29.10 -17.07 8.08
N SER A 37 28.24 -18.03 7.76
CA SER A 37 27.64 -18.19 6.43
C SER A 37 26.21 -17.65 6.44
N LEU A 38 25.89 -16.71 5.56
CA LEU A 38 24.55 -16.12 5.44
C LEU A 38 23.83 -16.65 4.21
N LEU A 39 22.73 -17.39 4.42
CA LEU A 39 21.83 -17.75 3.33
C LEU A 39 20.92 -16.56 2.98
N VAL A 40 21.13 -16.00 1.78
CA VAL A 40 20.42 -14.79 1.33
C VAL A 40 19.95 -14.93 -0.11
N ARG A 41 18.64 -14.77 -0.32
CA ARG A 41 18.06 -14.74 -1.67
C ARG A 41 18.41 -13.47 -2.45
N PRO A 42 18.61 -13.51 -3.77
CA PRO A 42 18.64 -12.29 -4.60
C PRO A 42 17.27 -11.59 -4.60
N ARG A 43 17.22 -10.31 -4.98
CA ARG A 43 15.95 -9.55 -5.09
C ARG A 43 15.98 -8.58 -6.27
N GLY A 44 15.23 -8.87 -7.33
CA GLY A 44 15.30 -8.11 -8.58
C GLY A 44 16.73 -8.09 -9.10
N ASP A 45 17.25 -6.91 -9.42
CA ASP A 45 18.63 -6.74 -9.90
C ASP A 45 19.70 -6.74 -8.78
N LEU A 46 19.31 -6.90 -7.52
CA LEU A 46 20.24 -6.93 -6.39
C LEU A 46 20.67 -8.37 -6.07
N THR A 47 21.96 -8.66 -6.24
CA THR A 47 22.58 -9.93 -5.84
C THR A 47 22.61 -10.11 -4.32
N ALA A 48 22.75 -11.35 -3.86
CA ALA A 48 22.84 -11.69 -2.44
C ALA A 48 23.99 -10.95 -1.74
N GLU A 49 25.16 -10.89 -2.37
CA GLU A 49 26.38 -10.24 -1.86
C GLU A 49 26.16 -8.74 -1.68
N ARG A 50 25.55 -8.08 -2.68
CA ARG A 50 25.21 -6.65 -2.58
C ARG A 50 24.20 -6.38 -1.48
N ARG A 51 23.25 -7.30 -1.24
CA ARG A 51 22.30 -7.18 -0.13
C ARG A 51 23.02 -7.30 1.23
N VAL A 52 23.94 -8.24 1.36
CA VAL A 52 24.73 -8.45 2.59
C VAL A 52 25.69 -7.28 2.86
N GLN A 53 26.40 -6.78 1.84
CA GLN A 53 27.27 -5.59 1.97
C GLN A 53 26.50 -4.35 2.47
N LYS A 54 25.23 -4.19 2.06
CA LYS A 54 24.38 -3.09 2.54
C LYS A 54 24.00 -3.24 4.03
N LEU A 55 24.03 -4.45 4.61
CA LEU A 55 23.69 -4.66 6.02
C LEU A 55 24.66 -3.91 6.93
N LEU A 56 25.96 -3.96 6.67
CA LEU A 56 26.99 -3.32 7.48
C LEU A 56 26.76 -1.80 7.66
N ARG A 57 26.09 -1.15 6.70
CA ARG A 57 25.77 0.29 6.75
C ARG A 57 24.54 0.61 7.60
N LYS A 58 23.75 -0.39 8.02
CA LYS A 58 22.54 -0.17 8.81
C LYS A 58 22.86 0.35 10.22
N PRO A 59 21.91 1.06 10.86
CA PRO A 59 22.11 1.65 12.18
C PRO A 59 22.51 0.66 13.28
N ILE A 60 22.12 -0.61 13.17
CA ILE A 60 22.42 -1.66 14.15
C ILE A 60 23.93 -1.86 14.34
N PHE A 61 24.70 -1.88 13.25
CA PHE A 61 26.16 -2.09 13.30
C PHE A 61 26.94 -0.83 13.67
N LYS A 62 26.27 0.32 13.89
CA LYS A 62 26.95 1.60 14.09
C LYS A 62 27.86 1.60 15.33
N ALA A 63 27.39 1.02 16.44
CA ALA A 63 28.15 0.94 17.68
C ALA A 63 29.42 0.08 17.48
N TRP A 64 29.25 -1.12 16.94
CA TRP A 64 30.36 -2.03 16.62
C TRP A 64 31.37 -1.41 15.63
N ARG A 65 30.92 -0.80 14.53
CA ARG A 65 31.80 -0.11 13.57
C ARG A 65 32.61 1.01 14.22
N LYS A 66 32.00 1.77 15.14
CA LYS A 66 32.71 2.81 15.89
C LYS A 66 33.76 2.21 16.84
N GLN A 67 33.47 1.05 17.43
CA GLN A 67 34.36 0.38 18.37
C GLN A 67 35.61 -0.20 17.69
N VAL A 68 35.46 -0.87 16.55
CA VAL A 68 36.59 -1.52 15.84
C VAL A 68 37.26 -0.63 14.78
N GLY A 69 36.58 0.44 14.36
CA GLY A 69 36.97 1.31 13.24
C GLY A 69 36.33 0.90 11.91
N GLU A 70 35.96 1.86 11.06
CA GLU A 70 35.19 1.61 9.83
C GLU A 70 35.91 0.67 8.84
N GLU A 71 37.22 0.88 8.60
CA GLU A 71 38.02 0.05 7.70
C GLU A 71 38.20 -1.37 8.26
N ASN A 72 38.51 -1.48 9.56
CA ASN A 72 38.63 -2.77 10.24
C ASN A 72 37.29 -3.52 10.24
N ALA A 73 36.17 -2.84 10.49
CA ALA A 73 34.86 -3.47 10.46
C ALA A 73 34.56 -4.07 9.08
N ALA A 74 34.89 -3.35 8.00
CA ALA A 74 34.73 -3.85 6.64
C ALA A 74 35.64 -5.07 6.36
N ALA A 75 36.89 -5.04 6.83
CA ALA A 75 37.82 -6.16 6.71
C ALA A 75 37.34 -7.40 7.49
N ILE A 76 36.97 -7.23 8.76
CA ILE A 76 36.45 -8.30 9.62
C ILE A 76 35.17 -8.89 9.02
N PHE A 77 34.27 -8.05 8.51
CA PHE A 77 33.04 -8.49 7.88
C PHE A 77 33.31 -9.28 6.60
N ALA A 78 34.26 -8.84 5.76
CA ALA A 78 34.64 -9.55 4.54
C ALA A 78 35.35 -10.89 4.83
N GLU A 79 36.12 -10.97 5.91
CA GLU A 79 36.82 -12.18 6.33
C GLU A 79 35.87 -13.21 6.96
N ARG A 80 34.97 -12.76 7.84
CA ARG A 80 34.15 -13.65 8.67
C ARG A 80 32.77 -13.94 8.12
N VAL A 81 32.26 -13.15 7.17
CA VAL A 81 30.90 -13.29 6.63
C VAL A 81 30.94 -13.78 5.18
N ALA A 82 30.67 -15.06 4.99
CA ALA A 82 30.45 -15.66 3.69
C ALA A 82 28.97 -15.55 3.28
N VAL A 83 28.71 -15.42 1.98
CA VAL A 83 27.35 -15.32 1.43
C VAL A 83 27.03 -16.60 0.68
N VAL A 84 25.95 -17.27 1.08
CA VAL A 84 25.35 -18.38 0.37
C VAL A 84 24.15 -17.82 -0.40
N SER A 85 24.29 -17.64 -1.71
CA SER A 85 23.22 -17.10 -2.56
C SER A 85 22.19 -18.19 -2.84
N GLY A 86 21.01 -18.09 -2.23
CA GLY A 86 19.94 -19.07 -2.38
C GLY A 86 18.66 -18.65 -1.65
N ASP A 87 17.56 -19.33 -1.94
CA ASP A 87 16.27 -19.14 -1.25
C ASP A 87 15.92 -20.41 -0.47
N LEU A 88 15.05 -20.29 0.54
CA LEU A 88 14.62 -21.48 1.27
C LEU A 88 13.76 -22.42 0.41
N GLY A 89 13.18 -21.97 -0.71
CA GLY A 89 12.53 -22.88 -1.66
C GLY A 89 13.52 -23.79 -2.42
N ASP A 90 14.79 -23.37 -2.54
CA ASP A 90 15.84 -24.06 -3.29
C ASP A 90 17.20 -23.74 -2.65
N VAL A 91 17.53 -24.48 -1.59
CA VAL A 91 18.73 -24.25 -0.78
C VAL A 91 19.92 -24.86 -1.52
N PRO A 92 20.97 -24.09 -1.85
CA PRO A 92 22.14 -24.62 -2.53
C PRO A 92 22.92 -25.57 -1.61
N PRO A 93 23.83 -26.41 -2.17
CA PRO A 93 24.67 -27.29 -1.37
C PRO A 93 25.38 -26.55 -0.23
N LEU A 94 25.23 -27.08 0.98
CA LEU A 94 25.82 -26.50 2.18
C LEU A 94 27.20 -27.10 2.46
N SER A 95 28.04 -26.37 3.20
CA SER A 95 29.38 -26.83 3.57
C SER A 95 29.32 -27.93 4.63
N GLY A 96 30.21 -28.92 4.55
CA GLY A 96 30.32 -30.00 5.53
C GLY A 96 30.98 -29.61 6.86
N ASP A 97 31.47 -28.37 6.99
CA ASP A 97 32.18 -27.85 8.17
C ASP A 97 31.32 -26.92 9.04
N ILE A 98 29.98 -27.02 8.96
CA ILE A 98 29.06 -26.21 9.76
C ILE A 98 28.90 -26.83 11.15
N ASP A 99 29.14 -26.03 12.19
CA ASP A 99 29.01 -26.47 13.60
C ASP A 99 27.64 -26.13 14.19
N VAL A 100 27.06 -25.00 13.77
CA VAL A 100 25.80 -24.47 14.30
C VAL A 100 24.96 -23.88 13.18
N VAL A 101 23.65 -24.15 13.20
CA VAL A 101 22.67 -23.51 12.32
C VAL A 101 21.70 -22.69 13.16
N ILE A 102 21.58 -21.40 12.87
CA ILE A 102 20.52 -20.54 13.42
C ILE A 102 19.49 -20.32 12.32
N HIS A 103 18.36 -21.02 12.43
CA HIS A 103 17.26 -20.89 11.50
C HIS A 103 16.26 -19.83 11.95
N SER A 104 16.42 -18.59 11.46
CA SER A 104 15.55 -17.45 11.78
C SER A 104 14.76 -16.91 10.57
N ALA A 105 14.92 -17.50 9.39
CA ALA A 105 14.16 -17.08 8.21
C ALA A 105 12.69 -17.51 8.33
N SER A 106 11.78 -16.55 8.19
CA SER A 106 10.33 -16.78 8.20
C SER A 106 9.62 -15.55 7.63
N THR A 107 8.41 -15.76 7.10
CA THR A 107 7.51 -14.67 6.73
C THR A 107 6.51 -14.43 7.86
N VAL A 108 6.63 -13.27 8.51
CA VAL A 108 5.75 -12.85 9.61
C VAL A 108 4.62 -11.99 9.07
N SER A 109 3.49 -12.63 8.73
CA SER A 109 2.28 -11.94 8.26
C SER A 109 1.05 -12.79 8.57
N PHE A 110 0.08 -12.21 9.29
CA PHE A 110 -1.13 -12.93 9.73
C PHE A 110 -2.17 -13.10 8.61
N ASP A 111 -2.06 -12.30 7.53
CA ASP A 111 -2.94 -12.27 6.37
C ASP A 111 -2.20 -12.66 5.07
N LEU A 112 -1.20 -13.55 5.18
CA LEU A 112 -0.52 -14.12 4.02
C LEU A 112 -1.40 -15.18 3.36
N PRO A 113 -1.45 -15.25 2.01
CA PRO A 113 -2.06 -16.37 1.31
C PRO A 113 -1.53 -17.72 1.82
N VAL A 114 -2.41 -18.71 1.98
CA VAL A 114 -2.07 -19.99 2.61
C VAL A 114 -0.91 -20.71 1.92
N ASP A 115 -0.88 -20.69 0.58
CA ASP A 115 0.19 -21.25 -0.23
C ASP A 115 1.54 -20.59 0.08
N GLU A 116 1.58 -19.26 0.07
CA GLU A 116 2.80 -18.49 0.36
C GLU A 116 3.28 -18.71 1.80
N ALA A 117 2.36 -18.82 2.76
CA ALA A 117 2.68 -19.08 4.16
C ALA A 117 3.30 -20.47 4.37
N PHE A 118 2.70 -21.50 3.77
CA PHE A 118 3.18 -22.87 3.87
C PHE A 118 4.50 -23.07 3.11
N THR A 119 4.65 -22.53 1.90
CA THR A 119 5.92 -22.58 1.17
C THR A 119 7.05 -21.94 1.97
N ALA A 120 6.82 -20.78 2.59
CA ALA A 120 7.87 -20.07 3.33
C ALA A 120 8.23 -20.70 4.68
N ASN A 121 7.22 -21.09 5.47
CA ASN A 121 7.41 -21.49 6.87
C ASN A 121 7.40 -23.01 7.10
N VAL A 122 7.01 -23.80 6.10
CA VAL A 122 7.05 -25.29 6.15
C VAL A 122 7.97 -25.81 5.05
N GLY A 123 7.70 -25.45 3.79
CA GLY A 123 8.56 -25.85 2.66
C GLY A 123 10.00 -25.36 2.80
N GLY A 124 10.20 -24.14 3.31
CA GLY A 124 11.52 -23.57 3.55
C GLY A 124 12.38 -24.38 4.53
N PRO A 125 11.88 -24.69 5.74
CA PRO A 125 12.52 -25.64 6.65
C PRO A 125 12.81 -27.00 6.00
N VAL A 126 11.89 -27.57 5.23
CA VAL A 126 12.08 -28.87 4.56
C VAL A 126 13.31 -28.86 3.66
N SER A 127 13.40 -27.87 2.78
CA SER A 127 14.56 -27.73 1.88
C SER A 127 15.86 -27.48 2.65
N LEU A 128 15.81 -26.71 3.75
CA LEU A 128 16.99 -26.46 4.59
C LEU A 128 17.48 -27.75 5.25
N TYR A 129 16.60 -28.50 5.90
CA TYR A 129 16.98 -29.74 6.57
C TYR A 129 17.42 -30.81 5.59
N GLN A 130 16.80 -30.90 4.41
CA GLN A 130 17.27 -31.79 3.35
C GLN A 130 18.68 -31.40 2.90
N ALA A 131 18.96 -30.12 2.66
CA ALA A 131 20.28 -29.66 2.27
C ALA A 131 21.34 -29.89 3.36
N LEU A 132 20.96 -29.82 4.65
CA LEU A 132 21.84 -30.17 5.78
C LEU A 132 22.16 -31.67 5.80
N ILE A 133 21.14 -32.53 5.64
CA ILE A 133 21.32 -33.99 5.53
C ILE A 133 22.26 -34.32 4.36
N ASP A 134 22.01 -33.73 3.19
CA ASP A 134 22.80 -33.97 1.98
C ASP A 134 24.25 -33.48 2.11
N SER A 135 24.50 -32.46 2.95
CA SER A 135 25.86 -31.95 3.22
C SER A 135 26.71 -32.90 4.06
N GLY A 136 26.08 -33.82 4.80
CA GLY A 136 26.75 -34.72 5.75
C GLY A 136 27.28 -34.05 7.02
N ALA A 137 26.97 -32.77 7.25
CA ALA A 137 27.29 -32.07 8.49
C ALA A 137 26.36 -32.51 9.64
N ASP A 138 26.84 -32.45 10.88
CA ASP A 138 26.04 -32.68 12.11
C ASP A 138 26.01 -31.44 13.02
N PRO A 139 25.50 -30.29 12.54
CA PRO A 139 25.45 -29.08 13.35
C PRO A 139 24.37 -29.15 14.43
N HIS A 140 24.58 -28.41 15.52
CA HIS A 140 23.48 -28.06 16.41
C HIS A 140 22.55 -27.04 15.73
N VAL A 141 21.27 -27.38 15.57
CA VAL A 141 20.28 -26.47 14.99
C VAL A 141 19.51 -25.73 16.08
N VAL A 142 19.51 -24.40 16.01
CA VAL A 142 18.57 -23.54 16.74
C VAL A 142 17.48 -23.07 15.78
N HIS A 143 16.28 -23.65 15.91
CA HIS A 143 15.10 -23.27 15.14
C HIS A 143 14.33 -22.15 15.86
N VAL A 144 14.24 -20.98 15.24
CA VAL A 144 13.50 -19.84 15.82
C VAL A 144 12.03 -19.91 15.39
N SER A 145 11.16 -20.15 16.36
CA SER A 145 9.71 -20.23 16.20
C SER A 145 9.02 -19.01 16.85
N THR A 146 7.89 -19.21 17.55
CA THR A 146 7.18 -18.19 18.32
C THR A 146 6.39 -18.86 19.46
N SER A 147 6.22 -18.23 20.61
CA SER A 147 5.41 -18.81 21.71
C SER A 147 3.96 -19.01 21.32
N TYR A 148 3.45 -18.24 20.34
CA TYR A 148 2.07 -18.32 19.87
C TYR A 148 1.74 -19.60 19.08
N VAL A 149 2.71 -20.48 18.82
CA VAL A 149 2.42 -21.85 18.35
C VAL A 149 1.58 -22.65 19.37
N ALA A 150 1.50 -22.20 20.62
CA ALA A 150 0.57 -22.74 21.61
C ALA A 150 -0.90 -22.63 21.16
N GLY A 151 -1.22 -21.75 20.20
CA GLY A 151 -2.55 -21.60 19.64
C GLY A 151 -3.54 -20.94 20.60
N LEU A 152 -4.81 -21.33 20.50
CA LEU A 152 -5.94 -20.81 21.27
C LEU A 152 -6.16 -21.56 22.60
N ARG A 153 -5.15 -22.28 23.09
CA ARG A 153 -5.22 -23.02 24.36
C ARG A 153 -5.46 -22.03 25.52
N LYS A 154 -5.91 -22.56 26.65
CA LYS A 154 -6.08 -21.79 27.89
C LYS A 154 -5.14 -22.34 28.95
N GLY A 155 -4.55 -21.45 29.75
CA GLY A 155 -3.63 -21.83 30.82
C GLY A 155 -2.16 -21.86 30.37
N VAL A 156 -1.36 -22.64 31.07
CA VAL A 156 0.10 -22.63 30.91
C VAL A 156 0.53 -23.45 29.68
N ALA A 157 1.29 -22.83 28.79
CA ALA A 157 1.99 -23.52 27.71
C ALA A 157 3.43 -23.81 28.16
N GLU A 158 3.75 -25.09 28.31
CA GLU A 158 5.05 -25.57 28.81
C GLU A 158 6.14 -25.54 27.72
N GLU A 159 7.40 -25.45 28.14
CA GLU A 159 8.59 -25.56 27.29
C GLU A 159 8.85 -27.01 26.85
N ARG A 160 7.99 -27.51 25.95
CA ARG A 160 8.09 -28.85 25.34
C ARG A 160 7.60 -28.89 23.89
N ALA A 161 7.78 -30.05 23.25
CA ALA A 161 7.23 -30.35 21.93
C ALA A 161 5.72 -30.11 21.88
N LEU A 162 5.22 -29.69 20.71
CA LEU A 162 3.80 -29.43 20.55
C LEU A 162 3.01 -30.75 20.51
N ASP A 163 1.90 -30.78 21.24
CA ASP A 163 0.96 -31.90 21.22
C ASP A 163 -0.05 -31.71 20.07
N HIS A 164 0.21 -32.35 18.94
CA HIS A 164 -0.70 -32.52 17.79
C HIS A 164 -0.21 -33.62 16.84
N GLU A 165 -1.12 -34.22 16.07
CA GLU A 165 -0.83 -35.29 15.09
C GLU A 165 -1.07 -34.84 13.63
N ILE A 166 -1.11 -33.54 13.38
CA ILE A 166 -1.37 -32.98 12.04
C ILE A 166 -0.23 -33.34 11.08
N ASP A 167 -0.61 -33.90 9.93
CA ASP A 167 0.29 -34.26 8.83
C ASP A 167 0.74 -32.99 8.07
N ARG A 168 2.02 -32.62 8.25
CA ARG A 168 2.61 -31.43 7.63
C ARG A 168 2.74 -31.55 6.11
N ASP A 169 2.89 -32.77 5.57
CA ASP A 169 3.02 -33.04 4.12
C ASP A 169 1.71 -32.71 3.43
N LEU A 170 0.63 -33.25 4.01
CA LEU A 170 -0.71 -33.08 3.49
C LEU A 170 -1.16 -31.62 3.56
N GLU A 171 -0.87 -30.92 4.66
CA GLU A 171 -1.21 -29.50 4.78
C GLU A 171 -0.42 -28.64 3.78
N LEU A 172 0.88 -28.90 3.59
CA LEU A 172 1.69 -28.20 2.59
C LEU A 172 1.17 -28.44 1.17
N ALA A 173 0.87 -29.69 0.82
CA ALA A 173 0.31 -30.04 -0.49
C ALA A 173 -1.06 -29.38 -0.71
N SER A 174 -1.94 -29.40 0.30
CA SER A 174 -3.26 -28.78 0.25
C SER A 174 -3.18 -27.26 0.09
N ALA A 175 -2.24 -26.62 0.78
CA ALA A 175 -2.02 -25.17 0.67
C ALA A 175 -1.60 -24.77 -0.75
N VAL A 176 -0.72 -25.53 -1.40
CA VAL A 176 -0.29 -25.29 -2.79
C VAL A 176 -1.46 -25.49 -3.77
N ILE A 177 -2.23 -26.57 -3.61
CA ILE A 177 -3.42 -26.85 -4.44
C ILE A 177 -4.47 -25.73 -4.30
N ALA A 178 -4.65 -25.16 -3.11
CA ALA A 178 -5.64 -24.11 -2.86
C ALA A 178 -5.44 -22.89 -3.79
N ARG A 179 -4.20 -22.55 -4.18
CA ARG A 179 -3.92 -21.49 -5.16
C ARG A 179 -4.50 -21.82 -6.53
N GLU A 180 -4.28 -23.05 -7.00
CA GLU A 180 -4.77 -23.52 -8.30
C GLU A 180 -6.31 -23.52 -8.33
N GLU A 181 -6.94 -24.00 -7.26
CA GLU A 181 -8.39 -24.01 -7.09
C GLU A 181 -8.97 -22.59 -7.05
N ALA A 182 -8.36 -21.67 -6.30
CA ALA A 182 -8.79 -20.28 -6.23
C ALA A 182 -8.64 -19.59 -7.60
N GLU A 183 -7.54 -19.84 -8.32
CA GLU A 183 -7.34 -19.33 -9.67
C GLU A 183 -8.42 -19.86 -10.63
N ALA A 184 -8.71 -21.16 -10.61
CA ALA A 184 -9.76 -21.76 -11.44
C ALA A 184 -11.15 -21.17 -11.10
N ALA A 185 -11.49 -21.11 -9.81
CA ALA A 185 -12.76 -20.57 -9.32
C ALA A 185 -12.96 -19.09 -9.71
N SER A 186 -11.88 -18.29 -9.71
CA SER A 186 -11.92 -16.87 -10.07
C SER A 186 -12.32 -16.61 -11.54
N ARG A 187 -12.17 -17.62 -12.41
CA ARG A 187 -12.45 -17.55 -13.85
C ARG A 187 -13.81 -18.14 -14.24
N THR A 188 -14.58 -18.63 -13.27
CA THR A 188 -15.94 -19.09 -13.51
C THR A 188 -16.85 -17.92 -13.94
N PRO A 189 -17.87 -18.15 -14.80
CA PRO A 189 -18.79 -17.09 -15.23
C PRO A 189 -19.45 -16.34 -14.07
N GLU A 190 -19.74 -17.03 -12.97
CA GLU A 190 -20.42 -16.47 -11.80
C GLU A 190 -19.53 -15.45 -11.07
N VAL A 191 -18.27 -15.81 -10.82
CA VAL A 191 -17.32 -14.95 -10.11
C VAL A 191 -16.84 -13.84 -11.04
N LEU A 192 -16.30 -14.20 -12.21
CA LEU A 192 -15.74 -13.23 -13.14
C LEU A 192 -16.81 -12.28 -13.69
N GLY A 193 -18.02 -12.78 -13.96
CA GLY A 193 -19.15 -11.97 -14.41
C GLY A 193 -19.53 -10.90 -13.39
N ARG A 194 -19.59 -11.26 -12.09
CA ARG A 194 -19.84 -10.28 -11.01
C ARG A 194 -18.72 -9.23 -10.93
N LEU A 195 -17.46 -9.65 -10.92
CA LEU A 195 -16.31 -8.73 -10.84
C LEU A 195 -16.25 -7.80 -12.06
N LEU A 196 -16.58 -8.31 -13.24
CA LEU A 196 -16.69 -7.53 -14.47
C LEU A 196 -17.82 -6.49 -14.40
N GLU A 197 -18.99 -6.85 -13.86
CA GLU A 197 -20.08 -5.89 -13.68
C GLU A 197 -19.74 -4.79 -12.66
N GLU A 198 -19.02 -5.12 -11.59
CA GLU A 198 -18.46 -4.13 -10.66
C GLU A 198 -17.45 -3.20 -11.36
N ALA A 199 -16.51 -3.77 -12.11
CA ALA A 199 -15.54 -3.00 -12.90
C ALA A 199 -16.24 -2.09 -13.93
N LYS A 200 -17.30 -2.57 -14.60
CA LYS A 200 -18.11 -1.76 -15.51
C LYS A 200 -18.80 -0.61 -14.76
N LYS A 201 -19.36 -0.83 -13.57
CA LYS A 201 -20.01 0.25 -12.80
C LYS A 201 -19.02 1.36 -12.43
N GLU A 202 -17.78 0.99 -12.10
CA GLU A 202 -16.75 1.94 -11.68
C GLU A 202 -16.03 2.61 -12.87
N HIS A 203 -15.78 1.87 -13.96
CA HIS A 203 -14.83 2.27 -14.99
C HIS A 203 -15.39 2.38 -16.41
N ARG A 204 -16.68 2.12 -16.65
CA ARG A 204 -17.26 2.19 -18.02
C ARG A 204 -16.98 3.50 -18.75
N ARG A 205 -16.95 4.64 -18.04
CA ARG A 205 -16.66 5.95 -18.65
C ARG A 205 -15.22 6.10 -19.13
N ALA A 206 -14.30 5.32 -18.60
CA ALA A 206 -12.89 5.36 -18.97
C ALA A 206 -12.55 4.46 -20.17
N GLY A 207 -13.47 3.60 -20.61
CA GLY A 207 -13.31 2.73 -21.78
C GLY A 207 -13.27 1.24 -21.46
N ALA A 208 -13.22 0.42 -22.50
CA ALA A 208 -13.28 -1.04 -22.38
C ALA A 208 -11.99 -1.63 -21.81
N GLY A 209 -10.83 -1.12 -22.22
CA GLY A 209 -9.53 -1.50 -21.66
C GLY A 209 -9.42 -1.16 -20.17
N ALA A 210 -9.91 0.00 -19.74
CA ALA A 210 -9.95 0.37 -18.32
C ALA A 210 -10.84 -0.58 -17.49
N VAL A 211 -11.98 -1.01 -18.05
CA VAL A 211 -12.85 -2.01 -17.44
C VAL A 211 -12.16 -3.37 -17.35
N SER A 212 -11.51 -3.83 -18.42
CA SER A 212 -10.80 -5.12 -18.45
C SER A 212 -9.65 -5.16 -17.44
N ALA A 213 -8.83 -4.11 -17.37
CA ALA A 213 -7.73 -4.01 -16.41
C ALA A 213 -8.25 -4.00 -14.97
N ALA A 214 -9.32 -3.24 -14.69
CA ALA A 214 -9.92 -3.21 -13.36
C ALA A 214 -10.61 -4.53 -12.98
N ALA A 215 -11.20 -5.24 -13.95
CA ALA A 215 -11.76 -6.57 -13.72
C ALA A 215 -10.66 -7.59 -13.35
N GLU A 216 -9.52 -7.53 -14.02
CA GLU A 216 -8.36 -8.37 -13.70
C GLU A 216 -7.74 -8.03 -12.34
N GLU A 217 -7.58 -6.74 -12.00
CA GLU A 217 -7.12 -6.31 -10.67
C GLU A 217 -8.05 -6.83 -9.56
N LYS A 218 -9.37 -6.71 -9.76
CA LYS A 218 -10.37 -7.25 -8.82
C LYS A 218 -10.34 -8.77 -8.74
N ARG A 219 -10.07 -9.48 -9.84
CA ARG A 219 -9.92 -10.95 -9.86
C ARG A 219 -8.70 -11.39 -9.06
N GLN A 220 -7.55 -10.74 -9.25
CA GLN A 220 -6.33 -11.03 -8.49
C GLN A 220 -6.51 -10.75 -7.00
N ALA A 221 -7.18 -9.64 -6.65
CA ALA A 221 -7.55 -9.36 -5.26
C ALA A 221 -8.48 -10.43 -4.69
N TRP A 222 -9.47 -10.88 -5.46
CA TRP A 222 -10.38 -11.95 -5.04
C TRP A 222 -9.65 -13.27 -4.77
N VAL A 223 -8.73 -13.69 -5.65
CA VAL A 223 -7.91 -14.90 -5.44
C VAL A 223 -7.11 -14.79 -4.14
N ARG A 224 -6.44 -13.66 -3.94
CA ARG A 224 -5.70 -13.39 -2.71
C ARG A 224 -6.61 -13.50 -1.48
N ASP A 225 -7.77 -12.85 -1.50
CA ASP A 225 -8.71 -12.86 -0.38
C ASP A 225 -9.22 -14.27 -0.06
N GLN A 226 -9.47 -15.11 -1.08
CA GLN A 226 -9.84 -16.51 -0.88
C GLN A 226 -8.73 -17.32 -0.19
N LEU A 227 -7.47 -17.12 -0.57
CA LEU A 227 -6.35 -17.86 0.01
C LEU A 227 -6.05 -17.44 1.44
N VAL A 228 -6.17 -16.13 1.73
CA VAL A 228 -6.08 -15.62 3.10
C VAL A 228 -7.21 -16.21 3.95
N GLU A 229 -8.44 -16.25 3.44
CA GLU A 229 -9.57 -16.82 4.16
C GLU A 229 -9.45 -18.35 4.35
N HIS A 230 -8.91 -19.06 3.36
CA HIS A 230 -8.61 -20.49 3.45
C HIS A 230 -7.63 -20.75 4.61
N GLY A 231 -6.48 -20.08 4.60
CA GLY A 231 -5.46 -20.23 5.65
C GLY A 231 -5.99 -19.86 7.04
N ARG A 232 -6.74 -18.75 7.13
CA ARG A 232 -7.38 -18.30 8.37
C ARG A 232 -8.37 -19.33 8.91
N THR A 233 -9.25 -19.85 8.06
CA THR A 233 -10.27 -20.82 8.45
C THR A 233 -9.64 -22.15 8.84
N ARG A 234 -8.63 -22.61 8.09
CA ARG A 234 -7.91 -23.85 8.39
C ARG A 234 -7.17 -23.76 9.73
N ALA A 235 -6.41 -22.69 9.95
CA ALA A 235 -5.73 -22.44 11.22
C ALA A 235 -6.71 -22.46 12.41
N LEU A 236 -7.82 -21.72 12.30
CA LEU A 236 -8.85 -21.66 13.35
C LEU A 236 -9.49 -23.04 13.60
N SER A 237 -9.74 -23.83 12.55
CA SER A 237 -10.32 -25.18 12.67
C SER A 237 -9.41 -26.14 13.45
N LEU A 238 -8.11 -25.87 13.49
CA LEU A 238 -7.10 -26.67 14.17
C LEU A 238 -6.64 -26.04 15.50
N GLY A 239 -7.23 -24.91 15.89
CA GLY A 239 -6.95 -24.27 17.17
C GLY A 239 -5.82 -23.23 17.15
N TRP A 240 -5.38 -22.76 15.98
CA TRP A 240 -4.47 -21.60 15.87
C TRP A 240 -5.20 -20.32 15.48
N PRO A 241 -4.79 -19.16 16.01
CA PRO A 241 -5.46 -17.89 15.75
C PRO A 241 -5.33 -17.42 14.29
N ASP A 242 -4.23 -17.77 13.62
CA ASP A 242 -3.93 -17.35 12.25
C ASP A 242 -2.98 -18.31 11.52
N VAL A 243 -2.80 -18.07 10.23
CA VAL A 243 -1.95 -18.90 9.35
C VAL A 243 -0.45 -18.84 9.73
N TYR A 244 0.00 -17.74 10.34
CA TYR A 244 1.40 -17.59 10.72
C TYR A 244 1.76 -18.54 11.88
N THR A 245 0.99 -18.48 12.96
CA THR A 245 1.17 -19.36 14.12
C THR A 245 1.00 -20.83 13.77
N PHE A 246 0.03 -21.13 12.90
CA PHE A 246 -0.17 -22.48 12.37
C PHE A 246 1.05 -22.98 11.57
N THR A 247 1.52 -22.21 10.59
CA THR A 247 2.67 -22.64 9.78
C THR A 247 3.97 -22.68 10.56
N LYS A 248 4.14 -21.87 11.61
CA LYS A 248 5.26 -21.98 12.55
C LYS A 248 5.22 -23.28 13.36
N ALA A 249 4.05 -23.71 13.83
CA ALA A 249 3.90 -25.00 14.49
C ALA A 249 4.27 -26.16 13.55
N MET A 250 3.85 -26.09 12.28
CA MET A 250 4.25 -27.08 11.27
C MET A 250 5.76 -27.04 10.98
N GLY A 251 6.38 -25.86 11.00
CA GLY A 251 7.84 -25.71 10.86
C GLY A 251 8.62 -26.34 12.02
N GLU A 252 8.09 -26.29 13.25
CA GLU A 252 8.66 -27.04 14.39
C GLU A 252 8.56 -28.54 14.15
N ARG A 253 7.39 -29.03 13.69
CA ARG A 253 7.20 -30.46 13.36
C ARG A 253 8.21 -30.94 12.31
N VAL A 254 8.48 -30.13 11.28
CA VAL A 254 9.52 -30.42 10.28
C VAL A 254 10.90 -30.57 10.93
N ALA A 255 11.27 -29.66 11.84
CA ALA A 255 12.55 -29.72 12.54
C ALA A 255 12.64 -30.97 13.44
N GLU A 256 11.56 -31.28 14.15
CA GLU A 256 11.47 -32.45 15.01
C GLU A 256 11.59 -33.75 14.21
N GLU A 257 10.86 -33.90 13.10
CA GLU A 257 10.81 -35.16 12.33
C GLU A 257 12.04 -35.37 11.43
N MET A 258 12.43 -34.35 10.66
CA MET A 258 13.52 -34.50 9.69
C MET A 258 14.91 -34.43 10.33
N TRP A 259 15.05 -33.70 11.44
CA TRP A 259 16.34 -33.43 12.06
C TRP A 259 16.50 -34.14 13.41
N ALA A 260 15.67 -33.83 14.40
CA ALA A 260 15.81 -34.46 15.72
C ALA A 260 15.48 -35.97 15.66
N GLY A 261 14.47 -36.36 14.88
CA GLY A 261 14.03 -37.75 14.69
C GLY A 261 15.05 -38.65 14.00
N THR A 262 16.08 -38.07 13.38
CA THR A 262 17.21 -38.78 12.76
C THR A 262 18.48 -38.77 13.64
N GLY A 263 18.37 -38.30 14.89
CA GLY A 263 19.43 -38.33 15.89
C GLY A 263 20.31 -37.08 15.92
N HIS A 264 19.87 -35.97 15.32
CA HIS A 264 20.61 -34.70 15.34
C HIS A 264 20.13 -33.76 16.46
N ARG A 265 20.98 -32.82 16.86
CA ARG A 265 20.71 -31.92 18.00
C ARG A 265 19.83 -30.75 17.58
N LEU A 266 18.74 -30.53 18.32
CA LEU A 266 17.77 -29.48 18.05
C LEU A 266 17.40 -28.69 19.30
N SER A 267 17.51 -27.36 19.21
CA SER A 267 16.89 -26.42 20.14
C SER A 267 15.84 -25.58 19.41
N VAL A 268 14.66 -25.44 20.00
CA VAL A 268 13.58 -24.57 19.48
C VAL A 268 13.45 -23.36 20.39
N VAL A 269 13.65 -22.16 19.84
CA VAL A 269 13.51 -20.90 20.58
C VAL A 269 12.21 -20.22 20.15
N ARG A 270 11.29 -20.05 21.09
CA ARG A 270 9.95 -19.49 20.93
C ARG A 270 9.88 -18.11 21.60
N PRO A 271 10.18 -17.03 20.90
CA PRO A 271 9.94 -15.68 21.40
C PRO A 271 8.47 -15.28 21.29
N THR A 272 8.07 -14.37 22.18
CA THR A 272 6.79 -13.65 22.13
C THR A 272 6.88 -12.43 21.19
N ILE A 273 6.07 -11.37 21.37
CA ILE A 273 6.10 -10.20 20.47
C ILE A 273 7.43 -9.46 20.65
N ILE A 274 8.32 -9.59 19.66
CA ILE A 274 9.66 -9.00 19.72
C ILE A 274 9.59 -7.51 19.38
N GLU A 275 10.03 -6.69 20.32
CA GLU A 275 10.09 -5.23 20.17
C GLU A 275 11.53 -4.71 20.34
N SER A 276 11.69 -3.39 20.44
CA SER A 276 13.00 -2.72 20.46
C SER A 276 13.97 -3.27 21.51
N ALA A 277 15.27 -3.14 21.26
CA ALA A 277 16.29 -3.52 22.24
C ALA A 277 16.15 -2.72 23.54
N LEU A 278 16.29 -3.40 24.68
CA LEU A 278 16.38 -2.74 25.99
C LEU A 278 17.76 -2.13 26.18
N LYS A 279 18.82 -2.89 25.88
CA LYS A 279 20.22 -2.52 26.12
C LYS A 279 21.06 -2.59 24.83
N HIS A 280 21.05 -3.71 24.12
CA HIS A 280 22.01 -3.99 23.04
C HIS A 280 21.34 -4.10 21.66
N PRO A 281 21.88 -3.51 20.58
CA PRO A 281 23.15 -2.77 20.48
C PRO A 281 23.09 -1.35 21.05
N TYR A 282 21.87 -0.82 21.21
CA TYR A 282 21.60 0.38 21.99
C TYR A 282 20.10 0.41 22.35
N PRO A 283 19.72 1.06 23.47
CA PRO A 283 18.33 1.17 23.88
C PRO A 283 17.45 1.78 22.77
N GLY A 284 16.31 1.15 22.50
CA GLY A 284 15.31 1.61 21.53
C GLY A 284 15.60 1.20 20.09
N TRP A 285 16.68 0.43 19.82
CA TRP A 285 16.95 -0.05 18.47
C TRP A 285 15.84 -1.00 17.98
N ILE A 286 15.28 -0.69 16.80
CA ILE A 286 14.25 -1.49 16.12
C ILE A 286 14.36 -1.31 14.60
N ASP A 287 14.17 -2.38 13.80
CA ASP A 287 14.25 -2.31 12.33
C ASP A 287 12.87 -2.06 11.70
N GLY A 288 12.38 -0.82 11.76
CA GLY A 288 11.06 -0.43 11.27
C GLY A 288 9.92 -0.90 12.17
N PHE A 289 8.66 -0.63 11.77
CA PHE A 289 7.49 -0.99 12.59
C PHE A 289 7.33 -2.51 12.74
N LYS A 290 7.12 -2.94 13.98
CA LYS A 290 6.83 -4.31 14.39
C LYS A 290 5.37 -4.49 14.71
N VAL A 291 5.03 -5.56 15.42
CA VAL A 291 3.65 -5.99 15.60
C VAL A 291 2.92 -4.99 16.49
N ALA A 292 3.50 -4.47 17.57
CA ALA A 292 2.81 -3.51 18.44
C ALA A 292 2.80 -2.07 17.90
N ASP A 293 3.84 -1.64 17.19
CA ASP A 293 4.03 -0.23 16.80
C ASP A 293 2.85 0.39 16.00
N PRO A 294 2.25 -0.28 15.01
CA PRO A 294 1.11 0.28 14.28
C PRO A 294 -0.09 0.55 15.19
N LEU A 295 -0.30 -0.29 16.21
CA LEU A 295 -1.36 -0.13 17.19
C LEU A 295 -1.07 1.05 18.13
N ILE A 296 0.16 1.14 18.65
CA ILE A 296 0.63 2.24 19.50
C ILE A 296 0.54 3.58 18.75
N ALA A 297 1.03 3.63 17.50
CA ALA A 297 0.98 4.82 16.65
C ALA A 297 -0.46 5.22 16.30
N ALA A 298 -1.35 4.25 16.03
CA ALA A 298 -2.75 4.53 15.75
C ALA A 298 -3.49 5.06 16.99
N TYR A 299 -3.17 4.53 18.18
CA TYR A 299 -3.67 5.03 19.45
C TYR A 299 -3.23 6.47 19.72
N GLY A 300 -1.92 6.75 19.60
CA GLY A 300 -1.36 8.10 19.76
C GLY A 300 -1.92 9.13 18.78
N ARG A 301 -2.39 8.67 17.61
CA ARG A 301 -3.07 9.50 16.59
C ARG A 301 -4.59 9.60 16.80
N GLY A 302 -5.13 9.06 17.89
CA GLY A 302 -6.56 9.11 18.20
C GLY A 302 -7.44 8.29 17.25
N LEU A 303 -6.86 7.38 16.46
CA LEU A 303 -7.59 6.55 15.48
C LEU A 303 -8.30 5.36 16.13
N LEU A 304 -7.94 5.02 17.37
CA LEU A 304 -8.47 3.88 18.13
C LEU A 304 -9.31 4.37 19.33
N PRO A 305 -10.53 4.90 19.11
CA PRO A 305 -11.38 5.36 20.20
C PRO A 305 -11.77 4.22 21.16
N GLU A 306 -11.96 3.02 20.61
CA GLU A 306 -12.27 1.78 21.32
C GLU A 306 -11.54 0.63 20.64
N PHE A 307 -11.17 -0.40 21.40
CA PHE A 307 -10.53 -1.62 20.90
C PHE A 307 -11.05 -2.86 21.65
N PRO A 308 -11.38 -3.97 20.96
CA PRO A 308 -11.97 -5.15 21.60
C PRO A 308 -10.88 -6.00 22.27
N ALA A 309 -10.60 -5.69 23.52
CA ALA A 309 -9.52 -6.25 24.31
C ALA A 309 -10.01 -6.61 25.72
N LEU A 310 -9.31 -7.51 26.40
CA LEU A 310 -9.50 -7.79 27.82
C LEU A 310 -8.36 -7.14 28.62
N ALA A 311 -8.70 -6.38 29.68
CA ALA A 311 -7.72 -5.60 30.42
C ALA A 311 -6.76 -6.47 31.27
N ASP A 312 -7.22 -7.66 31.63
CA ASP A 312 -6.54 -8.67 32.44
C ASP A 312 -5.69 -9.65 31.62
N THR A 313 -5.91 -9.74 30.30
CA THR A 313 -5.04 -10.51 29.39
C THR A 313 -3.60 -10.00 29.46
N VAL A 314 -2.66 -10.94 29.56
CA VAL A 314 -1.23 -10.67 29.44
C VAL A 314 -0.89 -10.51 27.96
N LEU A 315 -0.29 -9.38 27.59
CA LEU A 315 0.26 -9.18 26.25
C LEU A 315 1.78 -9.29 26.35
N ASP A 316 2.30 -10.44 25.95
CA ASP A 316 3.73 -10.67 26.01
C ASP A 316 4.50 -9.94 24.92
N ILE A 317 5.27 -8.96 25.38
CA ILE A 317 6.26 -8.23 24.60
C ILE A 317 7.63 -8.61 25.15
N ILE A 318 8.63 -8.78 24.29
CA ILE A 318 10.01 -9.08 24.70
C ILE A 318 11.02 -8.21 23.93
N PRO A 319 12.04 -7.64 24.60
CA PRO A 319 13.12 -6.93 23.91
C PRO A 319 13.93 -7.86 22.99
N VAL A 320 14.29 -7.38 21.80
CA VAL A 320 15.05 -8.18 20.81
C VAL A 320 16.40 -8.68 21.31
N ASP A 321 17.08 -7.93 22.17
CA ASP A 321 18.36 -8.35 22.75
C ASP A 321 18.22 -9.56 23.66
N PHE A 322 17.10 -9.70 24.36
CA PHE A 322 16.84 -10.87 25.20
C PHE A 322 16.67 -12.11 24.33
N VAL A 323 15.93 -11.97 23.23
CA VAL A 323 15.73 -13.05 22.25
C VAL A 323 17.05 -13.45 21.61
N VAL A 324 17.87 -12.49 21.17
CA VAL A 324 19.18 -12.75 20.57
C VAL A 324 20.10 -13.46 21.55
N ASN A 325 20.15 -12.99 22.80
CA ASN A 325 20.97 -13.61 23.83
C ASN A 325 20.52 -15.04 24.15
N ALA A 326 19.21 -15.29 24.21
CA ALA A 326 18.66 -16.64 24.39
C ALA A 326 18.99 -17.56 23.20
N ILE A 327 18.88 -17.08 21.95
CA ILE A 327 19.28 -17.83 20.74
C ILE A 327 20.75 -18.25 20.80
N LEU A 328 21.64 -17.32 21.16
CA LEU A 328 23.08 -17.59 21.22
C LEU A 328 23.47 -18.46 22.42
N ALA A 329 22.78 -18.31 23.55
CA ALA A 329 22.95 -19.19 24.70
C ALA A 329 22.48 -20.62 24.39
N ALA A 330 21.35 -20.78 23.70
CA ALA A 330 20.89 -22.08 23.23
C ALA A 330 21.90 -22.68 22.25
N ALA A 331 22.35 -21.93 21.23
CA ALA A 331 23.36 -22.36 20.28
C ALA A 331 24.64 -22.88 20.95
N ALA A 332 25.08 -22.21 22.02
CA ALA A 332 26.23 -22.54 22.84
C ALA A 332 26.04 -23.76 23.78
N ALA A 333 24.81 -24.22 23.98
CA ALA A 333 24.43 -25.28 24.91
C ALA A 333 23.63 -26.38 24.19
N PRO A 334 24.26 -27.14 23.26
CA PRO A 334 23.57 -28.17 22.50
C PRO A 334 22.98 -29.24 23.43
N PRO A 335 21.73 -29.68 23.18
CA PRO A 335 21.14 -30.79 23.92
C PRO A 335 21.82 -32.12 23.54
N PRO A 336 21.58 -33.18 24.33
CA PRO A 336 21.84 -34.55 23.90
C PRO A 336 21.14 -34.86 22.56
N ALA A 337 21.73 -35.71 21.72
CA ALA A 337 21.20 -36.05 20.39
C ALA A 337 19.78 -36.64 20.40
N GLU A 338 19.37 -37.27 21.50
CA GLU A 338 18.05 -37.89 21.64
C GLU A 338 16.99 -36.97 22.26
N ASP A 339 17.37 -35.74 22.66
CA ASP A 339 16.45 -34.80 23.31
C ASP A 339 16.42 -33.45 22.58
N SER A 340 15.23 -32.88 22.45
CA SER A 340 15.04 -31.54 21.89
C SER A 340 14.72 -30.57 23.02
N HIS A 341 15.44 -29.45 23.07
CA HIS A 341 15.19 -28.43 24.08
C HIS A 341 14.30 -27.31 23.52
N TYR A 342 13.33 -26.86 24.31
CA TYR A 342 12.41 -25.80 23.94
C TYR A 342 12.59 -24.63 24.90
N PHE A 343 12.70 -23.42 24.37
CA PHE A 343 12.95 -22.22 25.16
C PHE A 343 11.90 -21.16 24.82
N GLN A 344 11.08 -20.77 25.76
CA GLN A 344 10.12 -19.68 25.61
C GLN A 344 10.70 -18.39 26.16
N VAL A 345 10.98 -17.45 25.25
CA VAL A 345 11.44 -16.11 25.60
C VAL A 345 10.20 -15.22 25.77
N SER A 346 9.60 -15.32 26.95
CA SER A 346 8.34 -14.70 27.33
C SER A 346 8.46 -13.95 28.67
N SER A 347 7.46 -13.13 28.97
CA SER A 347 7.35 -12.42 30.26
C SER A 347 6.19 -12.94 31.12
N SER A 348 5.36 -13.85 30.60
CA SER A 348 4.01 -14.11 31.12
C SER A 348 3.97 -14.57 32.57
N ILE A 349 4.85 -15.49 32.96
CA ILE A 349 4.90 -16.02 34.33
C ILE A 349 5.71 -15.10 35.24
N THR A 350 6.90 -14.70 34.79
CA THR A 350 7.91 -14.11 35.67
C THR A 350 7.79 -12.60 35.80
N ASN A 351 7.36 -11.87 34.76
CA ASN A 351 7.18 -10.42 34.79
C ASN A 351 6.02 -9.94 33.88
N PRO A 352 4.76 -10.33 34.19
CA PRO A 352 3.63 -10.14 33.28
C PRO A 352 3.28 -8.68 32.99
N LEU A 353 3.15 -8.34 31.71
CA LEU A 353 2.55 -7.09 31.25
C LEU A 353 1.08 -7.28 30.89
N ARG A 354 0.18 -6.85 31.78
CA ARG A 354 -1.27 -6.86 31.47
C ARG A 354 -1.62 -5.77 30.46
N LEU A 355 -2.55 -6.06 29.55
CA LEU A 355 -2.98 -5.14 28.50
C LEU A 355 -3.56 -3.84 29.08
N GLY A 356 -4.28 -3.91 30.19
CA GLY A 356 -4.75 -2.72 30.92
C GLY A 356 -3.61 -1.81 31.41
N GLN A 357 -2.52 -2.42 31.87
CA GLN A 357 -1.31 -1.68 32.30
C GLN A 357 -0.59 -1.07 31.10
N LEU A 358 -0.43 -1.81 30.00
CA LEU A 358 0.15 -1.30 28.76
C LEU A 358 -0.61 -0.07 28.25
N VAL A 359 -1.94 -0.17 28.12
CA VAL A 359 -2.79 0.94 27.66
C VAL A 359 -2.66 2.14 28.59
N HIS A 360 -2.58 1.92 29.90
CA HIS A 360 -2.35 3.00 30.86
C HIS A 360 -1.01 3.70 30.63
N LEU A 361 0.09 2.96 30.50
CA LEU A 361 1.44 3.51 30.29
C LEU A 361 1.57 4.25 28.95
N VAL A 362 0.97 3.71 27.88
CA VAL A 362 0.95 4.34 26.55
C VAL A 362 0.09 5.62 26.57
N ARG A 363 -1.07 5.58 27.24
CA ARG A 363 -1.93 6.75 27.42
C ARG A 363 -1.22 7.86 28.18
N GLU A 364 -0.57 7.53 29.29
CA GLU A 364 0.20 8.47 30.09
C GLU A 364 1.28 9.16 29.24
N TYR A 365 2.04 8.38 28.47
CA TYR A 365 3.08 8.91 27.59
C TYR A 365 2.54 9.87 26.54
N PHE A 366 1.48 9.51 25.80
CA PHE A 366 0.90 10.39 24.77
C PHE A 366 0.10 11.56 25.35
N SER A 367 -0.35 11.46 26.60
CA SER A 367 -0.94 12.61 27.30
C SER A 367 0.13 13.64 27.66
N ALA A 368 1.34 13.19 28.02
CA ALA A 368 2.49 14.05 28.26
C ALA A 368 3.17 14.54 26.96
N ASN A 369 3.14 13.72 25.90
CA ASN A 369 3.79 13.98 24.61
C ASN A 369 2.77 13.88 23.45
N PRO A 370 1.77 14.79 23.38
CA PRO A 370 0.69 14.70 22.40
C PRO A 370 1.18 14.96 20.97
N LEU A 371 0.90 14.02 20.07
CA LEU A 371 1.12 14.19 18.63
C LEU A 371 0.26 15.31 18.06
N LYS A 372 0.70 15.91 16.95
CA LYS A 372 -0.08 16.91 16.21
C LYS A 372 -0.81 16.30 15.01
N ASP A 373 -2.03 16.77 14.79
CA ASP A 373 -2.79 16.47 13.58
C ASP A 373 -2.31 17.30 12.38
N ALA A 374 -2.99 17.18 11.23
CA ALA A 374 -2.59 17.86 10.00
C ALA A 374 -2.78 19.38 10.08
N GLU A 375 -3.58 19.84 11.04
CA GLU A 375 -3.92 21.23 11.32
C GLU A 375 -3.02 21.80 12.44
N GLY A 376 -2.11 20.99 12.98
CA GLY A 376 -1.16 21.38 14.03
C GLY A 376 -1.73 21.31 15.45
N ALA A 377 -2.97 20.84 15.62
CA ALA A 377 -3.60 20.71 16.92
C ALA A 377 -3.16 19.42 17.63
N HIS A 378 -3.07 19.48 18.96
CA HIS A 378 -2.71 18.33 19.76
C HIS A 378 -3.84 17.29 19.78
N VAL A 379 -3.48 16.05 19.47
CA VAL A 379 -4.41 14.92 19.48
C VAL A 379 -4.66 14.48 20.92
N ALA A 380 -5.93 14.47 21.32
CA ALA A 380 -6.35 13.90 22.60
C ALA A 380 -6.50 12.37 22.47
N VAL A 381 -5.74 11.61 23.26
CA VAL A 381 -5.83 10.15 23.26
C VAL A 381 -7.04 9.65 24.07
N PRO A 382 -7.78 8.65 23.56
CA PRO A 382 -9.00 8.16 24.21
C PRO A 382 -8.70 7.29 25.43
N ALA A 383 -9.58 7.32 26.43
CA ALA A 383 -9.58 6.33 27.52
C ALA A 383 -10.36 5.09 27.09
N TRP A 384 -9.71 3.93 27.05
CA TRP A 384 -10.38 2.68 26.67
C TRP A 384 -11.22 2.11 27.82
N SER A 385 -12.46 1.73 27.49
CA SER A 385 -13.37 1.02 28.39
C SER A 385 -13.39 -0.50 28.15
N PHE A 386 -12.49 -1.02 27.30
CA PHE A 386 -12.37 -2.45 26.96
C PHE A 386 -13.70 -3.10 26.56
N PRO A 387 -14.43 -2.57 25.56
CA PRO A 387 -15.73 -3.10 25.17
C PRO A 387 -15.63 -4.51 24.58
N HIS A 388 -16.67 -5.31 24.81
CA HIS A 388 -16.76 -6.65 24.24
C HIS A 388 -16.81 -6.62 22.69
N ARG A 389 -16.23 -7.65 22.06
CA ARG A 389 -16.08 -7.79 20.61
C ARG A 389 -17.33 -7.40 19.81
N GLY A 390 -18.47 -8.00 20.12
CA GLY A 390 -19.70 -7.78 19.36
C GLY A 390 -20.20 -6.33 19.41
N ALA A 391 -19.87 -5.56 20.45
CA ALA A 391 -20.23 -4.15 20.53
C ALA A 391 -19.41 -3.30 19.54
N VAL A 392 -18.09 -3.56 19.47
CA VAL A 392 -17.18 -2.87 18.54
C VAL A 392 -17.53 -3.19 17.09
N GLU A 393 -17.77 -4.47 16.76
CA GLU A 393 -18.16 -4.89 15.40
C GLU A 393 -19.47 -4.21 14.96
N ARG A 394 -20.48 -4.16 15.83
CA ARG A 394 -21.75 -3.46 15.55
C ARG A 394 -21.56 -1.95 15.40
N ALA A 395 -20.70 -1.33 16.20
CA ALA A 395 -20.40 0.10 16.09
C ALA A 395 -19.70 0.43 14.77
N LEU A 396 -18.70 -0.37 14.38
CA LEU A 396 -18.01 -0.25 13.09
C LEU A 396 -18.98 -0.41 11.92
N GLY A 397 -19.79 -1.48 11.91
CA GLY A 397 -20.76 -1.73 10.84
C GLY A 397 -21.81 -0.62 10.69
N ARG A 398 -22.23 0.03 11.80
CA ARG A 398 -23.13 1.20 11.73
C ARG A 398 -22.44 2.41 11.11
N ARG A 399 -21.19 2.70 11.48
CA ARG A 399 -20.41 3.83 10.93
C ARG A 399 -20.12 3.66 9.45
N GLU A 400 -19.76 2.46 9.01
CA GLU A 400 -19.51 2.15 7.60
C GLU A 400 -20.76 2.35 6.74
N LYS A 401 -21.91 1.79 7.18
CA LYS A 401 -23.19 2.01 6.48
C LYS A 401 -23.54 3.49 6.36
N ALA A 402 -23.26 4.28 7.39
CA ALA A 402 -23.48 5.73 7.37
C ALA A 402 -22.56 6.44 6.36
N VAL A 403 -21.26 6.08 6.35
CA VAL A 403 -20.28 6.62 5.38
C VAL A 403 -20.64 6.24 3.95
N ASP A 404 -21.04 4.99 3.70
CA ASP A 404 -21.46 4.54 2.37
C ASP A 404 -22.73 5.24 1.89
N LEU A 405 -23.70 5.48 2.78
CA LEU A 405 -24.91 6.23 2.45
C LEU A 405 -24.57 7.70 2.10
N ALA A 406 -23.69 8.31 2.90
CA ALA A 406 -23.22 9.68 2.67
C ALA A 406 -22.42 9.81 1.36
N ASP A 407 -21.55 8.84 1.03
CA ASP A 407 -20.79 8.82 -0.23
C ASP A 407 -21.73 8.71 -1.44
N ARG A 408 -22.76 7.86 -1.38
CA ARG A 408 -23.79 7.78 -2.43
C ARG A 408 -24.55 9.09 -2.62
N ALA A 409 -24.84 9.80 -1.53
CA ALA A 409 -25.53 11.08 -1.58
C ALA A 409 -24.64 12.19 -2.16
N VAL A 410 -23.41 12.33 -1.66
CA VAL A 410 -22.44 13.34 -2.12
C VAL A 410 -22.02 13.09 -3.57
N GLY A 411 -21.88 11.84 -3.99
CA GLY A 411 -21.57 11.47 -5.38
C GLY A 411 -22.64 11.87 -6.40
N ARG A 412 -23.86 12.23 -5.97
CA ARG A 412 -24.93 12.75 -6.85
C ARG A 412 -24.94 14.28 -6.98
N LEU A 413 -24.18 14.99 -6.15
CA LEU A 413 -24.15 16.45 -6.14
C LEU A 413 -23.14 17.00 -7.17
N PRO A 414 -23.38 18.21 -7.71
CA PRO A 414 -22.44 18.87 -8.62
C PRO A 414 -21.09 19.14 -7.95
N ALA A 415 -19.99 18.91 -8.67
CA ALA A 415 -18.63 19.14 -8.16
C ALA A 415 -18.33 20.65 -8.02
N ASN A 416 -18.42 21.15 -6.78
CA ASN A 416 -17.98 22.47 -6.35
C ASN A 416 -16.99 22.36 -5.16
N GLU A 417 -16.43 23.49 -4.72
CA GLU A 417 -15.43 23.50 -3.63
C GLU A 417 -15.94 22.85 -2.33
N ARG A 418 -17.20 23.10 -1.96
CA ARG A 418 -17.81 22.53 -0.75
C ARG A 418 -17.99 21.02 -0.85
N THR A 419 -18.51 20.53 -1.97
CA THR A 419 -18.69 19.09 -2.19
C THR A 419 -17.35 18.36 -2.28
N ARG A 420 -16.31 18.98 -2.86
CA ARG A 420 -14.95 18.41 -2.85
C ARG A 420 -14.39 18.28 -1.42
N GLY A 421 -14.65 19.28 -0.56
CA GLY A 421 -14.33 19.22 0.87
C GLY A 421 -15.02 18.02 1.55
N TRP A 422 -16.32 17.84 1.32
CA TRP A 422 -17.07 16.69 1.86
C TRP A 422 -16.58 15.35 1.32
N MET A 423 -16.28 15.26 0.02
CA MET A 423 -15.68 14.05 -0.58
C MET A 423 -14.34 13.72 0.05
N SER A 424 -13.52 14.73 0.35
CA SER A 424 -12.25 14.53 1.04
C SER A 424 -12.45 14.02 2.47
N ALA A 425 -13.44 14.55 3.19
CA ALA A 425 -13.78 14.11 4.54
C ALA A 425 -14.31 12.66 4.55
N LEU A 426 -15.20 12.30 3.62
CA LEU A 426 -15.72 10.95 3.48
C LEU A 426 -14.66 9.93 3.07
N TYR A 427 -13.75 10.31 2.15
CA TYR A 427 -12.61 9.48 1.79
C TYR A 427 -11.70 9.21 3.00
N LYS A 428 -11.40 10.23 3.81
CA LYS A 428 -10.66 10.09 5.06
C LYS A 428 -11.38 9.16 6.03
N ALA A 429 -12.68 9.37 6.28
CA ALA A 429 -13.48 8.54 7.18
C ALA A 429 -13.53 7.07 6.74
N ARG A 430 -13.72 6.78 5.45
CA ARG A 430 -13.72 5.42 4.91
C ARG A 430 -12.36 4.74 5.09
N ARG A 431 -11.27 5.46 4.83
CA ARG A 431 -9.90 4.98 5.05
C ARG A 431 -9.63 4.67 6.52
N ASP A 432 -10.02 5.58 7.42
CA ASP A 432 -9.81 5.43 8.85
C ASP A 432 -10.62 4.24 9.40
N LEU A 433 -11.89 4.07 8.97
CA LEU A 433 -12.71 2.89 9.30
C LEU A 433 -12.10 1.58 8.78
N GLY A 434 -11.63 1.56 7.53
CA GLY A 434 -10.95 0.39 6.97
C GLY A 434 -9.68 0.03 7.75
N THR A 435 -8.92 1.02 8.19
CA THR A 435 -7.73 0.84 9.04
C THR A 435 -8.12 0.26 10.40
N LEU A 436 -9.15 0.80 11.04
CA LEU A 436 -9.65 0.34 12.34
C LEU A 436 -10.17 -1.10 12.27
N ARG A 437 -10.90 -1.47 11.20
CA ARG A 437 -11.34 -2.85 10.96
C ARG A 437 -10.15 -3.79 10.78
N LYS A 438 -9.16 -3.40 9.96
CA LYS A 438 -7.94 -4.19 9.76
C LYS A 438 -7.21 -4.44 11.07
N PHE A 439 -7.01 -3.42 11.91
CA PHE A 439 -6.36 -3.60 13.21
C PHE A 439 -7.18 -4.48 14.15
N THR A 440 -8.50 -4.27 14.18
CA THR A 440 -9.39 -5.12 15.00
C THR A 440 -9.26 -6.58 14.59
N SER A 441 -9.35 -6.91 13.29
CA SER A 441 -9.28 -8.31 12.84
C SER A 441 -7.91 -8.96 13.06
N LEU A 442 -6.82 -8.20 12.92
CA LEU A 442 -5.46 -8.73 13.03
C LEU A 442 -5.02 -8.97 14.48
N TYR A 443 -5.31 -8.04 15.38
CA TYR A 443 -4.77 -8.09 16.75
C TYR A 443 -5.74 -8.71 17.76
N GLN A 444 -7.03 -8.83 17.42
CA GLN A 444 -8.02 -9.40 18.35
C GLN A 444 -7.60 -10.75 18.95
N PRO A 445 -7.12 -11.75 18.17
CA PRO A 445 -6.76 -13.05 18.74
C PRO A 445 -5.69 -12.97 19.83
N TYR A 446 -4.77 -12.00 19.71
CA TYR A 446 -3.68 -11.77 20.64
C TYR A 446 -4.11 -10.98 21.87
N THR A 447 -5.05 -10.04 21.73
CA THR A 447 -5.59 -9.24 22.86
C THR A 447 -6.65 -9.95 23.70
N GLN A 448 -6.99 -11.18 23.32
CA GLN A 448 -7.96 -12.04 24.00
C GLN A 448 -7.39 -13.43 24.27
N THR A 449 -6.06 -13.60 24.19
CA THR A 449 -5.41 -14.86 24.55
C THR A 449 -5.48 -15.05 26.07
N GLU A 450 -5.66 -16.31 26.47
CA GLU A 450 -5.60 -16.75 27.86
C GLU A 450 -4.44 -17.73 28.06
N VAL A 451 -3.52 -17.81 27.09
CA VAL A 451 -2.29 -18.61 27.21
C VAL A 451 -1.29 -17.83 28.06
N ILE A 452 -0.66 -18.54 28.99
CA ILE A 452 0.47 -18.07 29.78
C ILE A 452 1.69 -18.90 29.38
N PHE A 453 2.75 -18.26 28.92
CA PHE A 453 3.95 -18.97 28.44
C PHE A 453 4.90 -19.25 29.61
N ASP A 454 5.17 -20.53 29.86
CA ASP A 454 6.20 -20.95 30.81
C ASP A 454 7.60 -20.61 30.32
N ASP A 455 8.52 -20.27 31.22
CA ASP A 455 9.89 -19.85 30.96
C ASP A 455 10.94 -20.58 31.83
N ALA A 456 10.56 -21.69 32.48
CA ALA A 456 11.41 -22.40 33.44
C ALA A 456 12.79 -22.81 32.89
N ARG A 457 12.84 -23.51 31.77
CA ARG A 457 14.06 -23.91 31.07
C ARG A 457 14.81 -22.71 30.50
N THR A 458 14.10 -21.68 30.03
CA THR A 458 14.76 -20.42 29.62
C THR A 458 15.47 -19.75 30.79
N ARG A 459 14.87 -19.73 31.99
CA ARG A 459 15.51 -19.23 33.22
C ARG A 459 16.68 -20.11 33.66
N GLU A 460 16.58 -21.43 33.53
CA GLU A 460 17.69 -22.35 33.79
C GLU A 460 18.86 -22.10 32.83
N LEU A 461 18.58 -21.90 31.54
CA LEU A 461 19.58 -21.55 30.54
C LEU A 461 20.27 -20.23 30.90
N HIS A 462 19.50 -19.21 31.28
CA HIS A 462 20.06 -17.93 31.75
C HIS A 462 20.96 -18.12 32.98
N ALA A 463 20.50 -18.91 33.96
CA ALA A 463 21.24 -19.17 35.18
C ALA A 463 22.54 -19.95 34.95
N SER A 464 22.60 -20.76 33.89
CA SER A 464 23.81 -21.51 33.50
C SER A 464 24.93 -20.64 32.94
N LEU A 465 24.63 -19.39 32.55
CA LEU A 465 25.63 -18.46 32.02
C LEU A 465 26.61 -17.99 33.12
N PRO A 466 27.92 -17.85 32.79
CA PRO A 466 28.89 -17.23 33.69
C PRO A 466 28.44 -15.83 34.13
N ALA A 467 28.78 -15.43 35.37
CA ALA A 467 28.36 -14.14 35.94
C ALA A 467 28.75 -12.93 35.07
N GLU A 468 29.97 -12.94 34.53
CA GLU A 468 30.48 -11.91 33.62
C GLU A 468 29.65 -11.81 32.33
N ARG A 469 29.18 -12.96 31.81
CA ARG A 469 28.34 -13.02 30.60
C ARG A 469 26.93 -12.53 30.87
N ARG A 470 26.34 -12.82 32.03
CA ARG A 470 24.97 -12.38 32.35
C ARG A 470 24.82 -10.86 32.31
N ALA A 471 25.86 -10.10 32.66
CA ALA A 471 25.80 -8.64 32.62
C ALA A 471 25.61 -8.06 31.20
N GLU A 472 26.19 -8.69 30.17
CA GLU A 472 26.19 -8.19 28.78
C GLU A 472 25.32 -9.03 27.82
N HIS A 473 25.06 -10.29 28.20
CA HIS A 473 24.38 -11.33 27.43
C HIS A 473 23.25 -11.99 28.22
N GLY A 474 22.82 -11.39 29.32
CA GLY A 474 21.67 -11.86 30.09
C GLY A 474 20.35 -11.63 29.34
N PHE A 475 19.32 -12.30 29.83
CA PHE A 475 17.96 -12.21 29.32
C PHE A 475 16.94 -12.48 30.43
N ASP A 476 17.27 -12.03 31.65
CA ASP A 476 16.37 -12.10 32.81
C ASP A 476 15.25 -11.07 32.68
N VAL A 477 14.05 -11.54 32.38
CA VAL A 477 12.87 -10.69 32.17
C VAL A 477 12.46 -9.89 33.40
N THR A 478 12.93 -10.23 34.60
CA THR A 478 12.68 -9.42 35.81
C THR A 478 13.40 -8.07 35.79
N GLU A 479 14.40 -7.90 34.93
CA GLU A 479 15.10 -6.63 34.74
C GLU A 479 14.27 -5.60 33.95
N ILE A 480 13.17 -6.02 33.33
CA ILE A 480 12.33 -5.15 32.50
C ILE A 480 11.42 -4.32 33.42
N ASP A 481 11.79 -3.07 33.66
CA ASP A 481 10.85 -2.06 34.15
C ASP A 481 9.95 -1.61 32.99
N TRP A 482 8.69 -2.05 32.99
CA TRP A 482 7.76 -1.77 31.90
C TRP A 482 7.51 -0.28 31.64
N ARG A 483 7.55 0.56 32.69
CA ARG A 483 7.35 2.00 32.55
C ARG A 483 8.54 2.62 31.83
N HIS A 484 9.75 2.37 32.31
CA HIS A 484 10.98 2.83 31.68
C HIS A 484 11.10 2.30 30.25
N TYR A 485 10.93 0.98 30.06
CA TYR A 485 11.04 0.37 28.74
C TYR A 485 10.05 0.96 27.74
N LEU A 486 8.77 1.14 28.09
CA LEU A 486 7.80 1.69 27.15
C LEU A 486 7.98 3.20 26.94
N GLN A 487 8.13 3.98 28.01
CA GLN A 487 8.07 5.44 27.95
C GLN A 487 9.40 6.10 27.59
N GLU A 488 10.54 5.47 27.91
CA GLU A 488 11.87 6.07 27.71
C GLU A 488 12.67 5.36 26.62
N VAL A 489 12.42 4.07 26.38
CA VAL A 489 13.19 3.24 25.43
C VAL A 489 12.44 3.00 24.12
N HIS A 490 11.30 2.31 24.19
CA HIS A 490 10.59 1.78 23.04
C HIS A 490 9.86 2.88 22.26
N ILE A 491 8.86 3.55 22.87
CA ILE A 491 8.02 4.54 22.17
C ILE A 491 8.86 5.69 21.57
N PRO A 492 9.84 6.27 22.29
CA PRO A 492 10.73 7.29 21.72
C PRO A 492 11.70 6.74 20.66
N GLY A 493 12.12 5.47 20.81
CA GLY A 493 13.10 4.82 19.95
C GLY A 493 12.56 4.41 18.58
N VAL A 494 11.25 4.15 18.45
CA VAL A 494 10.66 3.65 17.20
C VAL A 494 10.64 4.74 16.11
N PRO A 495 11.39 4.57 15.00
CA PRO A 495 11.48 5.59 13.96
C PRO A 495 10.12 5.90 13.34
N GLY A 496 9.74 7.19 13.35
CA GLY A 496 8.51 7.65 12.72
C GLY A 496 7.23 7.45 13.53
N LEU A 497 7.31 6.81 14.71
CA LEU A 497 6.17 6.65 15.63
C LEU A 497 5.75 8.02 16.20
N MET A 498 6.72 8.76 16.71
CA MET A 498 6.55 10.12 17.24
C MET A 498 6.55 11.21 16.16
N ARG A 499 6.52 10.84 14.89
CA ARG A 499 6.49 11.82 13.81
C ARG A 499 5.07 12.38 13.69
N ASP A 500 4.94 13.68 13.93
CA ASP A 500 3.73 14.43 13.61
C ASP A 500 3.28 14.12 12.19
N ARG A 501 1.96 14.22 11.94
CA ARG A 501 1.51 14.42 10.56
C ARG A 501 2.03 15.79 10.15
N GLY A 502 3.23 15.81 9.59
CA GLY A 502 3.85 17.03 9.10
C GLY A 502 2.81 17.80 8.31
N ALA A 503 2.72 19.11 8.60
CA ALA A 503 1.98 20.02 7.75
C ALA A 503 2.29 19.62 6.32
N LYS A 504 1.24 19.31 5.54
CA LYS A 504 1.37 19.02 4.11
C LYS A 504 2.42 19.97 3.58
N GLU A 505 3.56 19.46 3.09
CA GLU A 505 4.52 20.32 2.40
C GLU A 505 3.67 21.15 1.45
N ALA A 506 3.70 22.48 1.64
CA ALA A 506 3.07 23.37 0.70
C ALA A 506 3.56 22.90 -0.67
N PRO A 507 2.66 22.66 -1.64
CA PRO A 507 3.07 22.16 -2.94
C PRO A 507 4.30 22.95 -3.35
N ALA A 508 5.41 22.24 -3.60
CA ALA A 508 6.66 22.86 -3.98
C ALA A 508 6.35 23.93 -5.02
N ALA A 509 6.93 25.13 -4.86
CA ALA A 509 6.76 26.20 -5.82
C ALA A 509 6.86 25.59 -7.24
N PRO A 510 5.91 25.89 -8.15
CA PRO A 510 5.81 25.19 -9.42
C PRO A 510 7.19 25.15 -10.06
N ALA A 511 7.75 23.93 -10.18
CA ALA A 511 9.07 23.75 -10.75
C ALA A 511 9.05 24.37 -12.15
N GLU A 512 10.08 25.16 -12.48
CA GLU A 512 10.19 25.71 -13.83
C GLU A 512 10.11 24.56 -14.84
N LEU A 513 9.26 24.74 -15.86
CA LEU A 513 9.10 23.74 -16.91
C LEU A 513 10.45 23.52 -17.61
N PRO A 514 10.87 22.26 -17.85
CA PRO A 514 12.15 21.97 -18.46
C PRO A 514 12.20 22.52 -19.88
N ARG A 515 13.26 23.26 -20.25
CA ARG A 515 13.38 23.81 -21.60
C ARG A 515 13.80 22.75 -22.60
N ARG A 516 12.84 22.14 -23.30
CA ARG A 516 13.03 21.03 -24.24
C ARG A 516 11.96 21.04 -25.35
N THR A 517 12.32 20.52 -26.51
CA THR A 517 11.44 20.49 -27.72
C THR A 517 10.79 19.14 -27.99
N ASP A 518 11.22 18.09 -27.29
CA ASP A 518 10.68 16.74 -27.39
C ASP A 518 9.53 16.48 -26.40
N VAL A 519 8.97 17.54 -25.82
CA VAL A 519 7.91 17.49 -24.81
C VAL A 519 6.59 17.95 -25.39
N LEU A 520 5.52 17.24 -25.05
CA LEU A 520 4.15 17.56 -25.42
C LEU A 520 3.38 18.10 -24.20
N ALA A 521 2.55 19.11 -24.42
CA ALA A 521 1.59 19.62 -23.45
C ALA A 521 0.18 19.54 -24.03
N VAL A 522 -0.60 18.57 -23.57
CA VAL A 522 -1.92 18.24 -24.12
C VAL A 522 -3.03 18.71 -23.18
N PHE A 523 -4.02 19.40 -23.72
CA PHE A 523 -5.12 19.97 -22.97
C PHE A 523 -6.46 19.44 -23.47
N ASP A 524 -7.37 19.08 -22.56
CA ASP A 524 -8.80 19.04 -22.87
C ASP A 524 -9.38 20.47 -22.94
N LEU A 525 -10.50 20.62 -23.62
CA LEU A 525 -11.16 21.91 -23.74
C LEU A 525 -12.07 22.22 -22.55
N GLN A 526 -13.00 21.33 -22.23
CA GLN A 526 -14.10 21.66 -21.31
C GLN A 526 -13.64 21.62 -19.86
N ARG A 527 -14.00 22.66 -19.09
CA ARG A 527 -13.60 22.89 -17.69
C ARG A 527 -12.09 22.85 -17.42
N THR A 528 -11.28 22.76 -18.47
CA THR A 528 -9.81 22.72 -18.46
C THR A 528 -9.26 23.98 -19.11
N VAL A 529 -9.63 24.28 -20.36
CA VAL A 529 -9.25 25.52 -21.07
C VAL A 529 -10.41 26.52 -21.11
N ALA A 530 -11.63 26.03 -21.30
CA ALA A 530 -12.86 26.82 -21.28
C ALA A 530 -13.69 26.51 -20.03
N ALA A 531 -14.26 27.52 -19.38
CA ALA A 531 -15.11 27.33 -18.20
C ALA A 531 -16.46 26.66 -18.51
N ALA A 532 -16.92 26.79 -19.75
CA ALA A 532 -18.20 26.26 -20.21
C ALA A 532 -18.14 24.75 -20.48
N THR A 533 -19.26 24.09 -20.25
CA THR A 533 -19.49 22.71 -20.70
C THR A 533 -19.82 22.66 -22.18
N LEU A 534 -19.67 21.48 -22.78
CA LEU A 534 -19.99 21.24 -24.19
C LEU A 534 -21.43 21.63 -24.53
N VAL A 535 -22.38 21.33 -23.64
CA VAL A 535 -23.81 21.69 -23.81
C VAL A 535 -24.02 23.20 -23.79
N GLU A 536 -23.34 23.93 -22.92
CA GLU A 536 -23.46 25.39 -22.82
C GLU A 536 -22.90 26.08 -24.06
N GLN A 537 -21.77 25.60 -24.59
CA GLN A 537 -21.17 26.11 -25.84
C GLN A 537 -22.12 25.91 -27.02
N TYR A 538 -22.71 24.72 -27.15
CA TYR A 538 -23.70 24.47 -28.21
C TYR A 538 -24.97 25.30 -28.05
N LEU A 539 -25.43 25.54 -26.82
CA LEU A 539 -26.56 26.43 -26.58
C LEU A 539 -26.26 27.86 -27.04
N TRP A 540 -25.02 28.34 -26.89
CA TRP A 540 -24.62 29.65 -27.39
C TRP A 540 -24.66 29.74 -28.91
N VAL A 541 -24.20 28.69 -29.60
CA VAL A 541 -24.27 28.61 -31.06
C VAL A 541 -25.72 28.65 -31.52
N GLU A 542 -26.59 27.84 -30.90
CA GLU A 542 -28.01 27.77 -31.28
C GLU A 542 -28.74 29.11 -31.06
N LEU A 543 -28.47 29.78 -29.94
CA LEU A 543 -29.04 31.10 -29.64
C LEU A 543 -28.48 32.20 -30.55
N ALA A 544 -27.23 32.07 -31.03
CA ALA A 544 -26.58 33.05 -31.89
C ALA A 544 -26.93 32.87 -33.38
N ALA A 545 -27.16 31.64 -33.83
CA ALA A 545 -27.40 31.30 -35.23
C ALA A 545 -28.88 31.45 -35.66
N ARG A 546 -29.82 31.56 -34.70
CA ARG A 546 -31.27 31.57 -35.01
C ARG A 546 -32.00 32.80 -34.43
N PRO A 547 -33.07 33.27 -35.09
CA PRO A 547 -33.81 34.46 -34.66
C PRO A 547 -34.48 34.27 -33.28
N PRO A 548 -34.61 35.35 -32.47
CA PRO A 548 -35.17 35.30 -31.11
C PRO A 548 -36.57 34.70 -30.99
N SER A 549 -37.38 34.79 -32.05
CA SER A 549 -38.73 34.22 -32.13
C SER A 549 -38.78 32.69 -32.01
N SER A 550 -37.67 32.00 -32.27
CA SER A 550 -37.56 30.53 -32.23
C SER A 550 -37.05 29.99 -30.88
N TRP A 551 -36.60 30.85 -29.97
CA TRP A 551 -35.89 30.45 -28.76
C TRP A 551 -36.77 29.66 -27.77
N ALA A 552 -38.06 30.00 -27.63
CA ALA A 552 -38.95 29.35 -26.68
C ALA A 552 -39.18 27.86 -26.99
N THR A 553 -39.45 27.53 -28.26
CA THR A 553 -39.69 26.15 -28.72
C THR A 553 -38.40 25.32 -28.68
N ASN A 554 -37.26 25.92 -29.01
CA ASN A 554 -35.97 25.23 -29.00
C ASN A 554 -35.44 24.97 -27.59
N LEU A 555 -35.57 25.93 -26.65
CA LEU A 555 -35.26 25.68 -25.24
C LEU A 555 -36.16 24.60 -24.66
N ALA A 556 -37.46 24.60 -24.99
CA ALA A 556 -38.39 23.57 -24.53
C ALA A 556 -38.01 22.17 -25.04
N ASN A 557 -37.63 22.04 -26.31
CA ASN A 557 -37.15 20.78 -26.89
C ASN A 557 -35.80 20.32 -26.29
N LEU A 558 -34.87 21.24 -26.04
CA LEU A 558 -33.59 20.96 -25.37
C LEU A 558 -33.78 20.49 -23.93
N VAL A 559 -34.68 21.13 -23.18
CA VAL A 559 -35.03 20.72 -21.81
C VAL A 559 -35.74 19.36 -21.81
N ALA A 560 -36.65 19.11 -22.75
CA ALA A 560 -37.36 17.83 -22.88
C ALA A 560 -36.42 16.66 -23.22
N LEU A 561 -35.39 16.90 -24.04
CA LEU A 561 -34.37 15.90 -24.40
C LEU A 561 -33.19 15.85 -23.42
N GLY A 562 -33.08 16.82 -22.51
CA GLY A 562 -32.01 16.96 -21.52
C GLY A 562 -31.73 15.69 -20.72
N PRO A 563 -32.74 14.97 -20.17
CA PRO A 563 -32.51 13.72 -19.45
C PRO A 563 -31.90 12.62 -20.31
N ARG A 564 -32.30 12.51 -21.58
CA ARG A 564 -31.73 11.54 -22.54
C ARG A 564 -30.28 11.88 -22.87
N TYR A 565 -29.96 13.15 -23.05
CA TYR A 565 -28.60 13.62 -23.31
C TYR A 565 -27.67 13.44 -22.12
N LEU A 566 -28.12 13.78 -20.90
CA LEU A 566 -27.38 13.51 -19.67
C LEU A 566 -27.17 12.01 -19.43
N GLN A 567 -28.14 11.17 -19.79
CA GLN A 567 -28.00 9.72 -19.69
C GLN A 567 -27.02 9.15 -20.73
N ALA A 568 -27.04 9.68 -21.96
CA ALA A 568 -26.10 9.33 -23.03
C ALA A 568 -24.67 9.76 -22.67
N GLU A 569 -24.45 11.02 -22.25
CA GLU A 569 -23.16 11.54 -21.79
C GLU A 569 -22.58 10.70 -20.63
N ARG A 570 -23.43 10.21 -19.72
CA ARG A 570 -23.02 9.34 -18.61
C ARG A 570 -22.69 7.91 -19.02
N ARG A 571 -23.14 7.44 -20.18
CA ARG A 571 -23.01 6.06 -20.67
C ARG A 571 -21.92 5.92 -21.72
N ASP A 572 -21.94 6.78 -22.75
CA ASP A 572 -20.96 6.86 -23.84
C ASP A 572 -20.96 8.28 -24.45
N ARG A 573 -19.84 9.00 -24.31
CA ARG A 573 -19.70 10.38 -24.80
C ARG A 573 -19.65 10.44 -26.34
N SER A 574 -19.21 9.39 -27.03
CA SER A 574 -19.22 9.31 -28.49
C SER A 574 -20.65 9.23 -29.04
N ASP A 575 -21.51 8.43 -28.41
CA ASP A 575 -22.91 8.32 -28.82
C ASP A 575 -23.70 9.60 -28.57
N PHE A 576 -23.37 10.31 -27.48
CA PHE A 576 -23.90 11.64 -27.24
C PHE A 576 -23.51 12.60 -28.38
N ILE A 577 -22.22 12.71 -28.73
CA ILE A 577 -21.76 13.60 -29.80
C ILE A 577 -22.43 13.24 -31.13
N ARG A 578 -22.48 11.96 -31.51
CA ARG A 578 -23.15 11.49 -32.74
C ARG A 578 -24.63 11.88 -32.77
N THR A 579 -25.36 11.65 -31.67
CA THR A 579 -26.79 11.98 -31.59
C THR A 579 -27.02 13.49 -31.57
N PHE A 580 -26.10 14.22 -30.95
CA PHE A 580 -26.17 15.67 -30.85
C PHE A 580 -25.89 16.32 -32.23
N MET A 581 -24.84 15.91 -32.93
CA MET A 581 -24.47 16.52 -34.22
C MET A 581 -25.51 16.34 -35.32
N ARG A 582 -26.35 15.30 -35.27
CA ARG A 582 -27.45 15.08 -36.24
C ARG A 582 -28.39 16.28 -36.41
N ARG A 583 -28.50 17.19 -35.44
CA ARG A 583 -29.38 18.36 -35.57
C ARG A 583 -28.86 19.44 -36.53
N TYR A 584 -27.59 19.36 -36.89
CA TYR A 584 -26.98 20.25 -37.87
C TYR A 584 -27.02 19.63 -39.28
N GLU A 585 -27.79 18.57 -39.51
CA GLU A 585 -28.04 18.02 -40.84
C GLU A 585 -28.61 19.11 -41.77
N GLY A 586 -28.00 19.24 -42.95
CA GLY A 586 -28.32 20.24 -43.96
C GLY A 586 -27.70 21.63 -43.73
N ALA A 587 -26.95 21.84 -42.64
CA ALA A 587 -26.24 23.09 -42.38
C ALA A 587 -25.10 23.30 -43.39
N ASP A 588 -24.99 24.51 -43.93
CA ASP A 588 -23.87 24.92 -44.78
C ASP A 588 -22.63 25.20 -43.91
N GLU A 589 -21.53 24.49 -44.15
CA GLU A 589 -20.33 24.61 -43.32
C GLU A 589 -19.72 26.01 -43.38
N ALA A 590 -19.67 26.62 -44.57
CA ALA A 590 -19.04 27.91 -44.78
C ALA A 590 -19.82 29.03 -44.09
N GLU A 591 -21.16 28.99 -44.17
CA GLU A 591 -22.04 29.89 -43.45
C GLU A 591 -21.88 29.72 -41.93
N LEU A 592 -21.87 28.48 -41.44
CA LEU A 592 -21.74 28.19 -40.01
C LEU A 592 -20.39 28.66 -39.46
N ARG A 593 -19.28 28.42 -40.18
CA ARG A 593 -17.94 28.90 -39.83
C ARG A 593 -17.90 30.42 -39.75
N ALA A 594 -18.53 31.13 -40.70
CA ALA A 594 -18.62 32.60 -40.68
C ALA A 594 -19.42 33.13 -39.49
N VAL A 595 -20.55 32.50 -39.15
CA VAL A 595 -21.39 32.88 -38.00
C VAL A 595 -20.66 32.66 -36.67
N ILE A 596 -19.95 31.53 -36.53
CA ILE A 596 -19.15 31.21 -35.34
C ILE A 596 -17.99 32.19 -35.19
N ALA A 597 -17.26 32.48 -36.26
CA ALA A 597 -16.17 33.45 -36.27
C ALA A 597 -16.64 34.84 -35.80
N ARG A 598 -17.80 35.30 -36.28
CA ARG A 598 -18.35 36.62 -35.93
C ARG A 598 -18.97 36.69 -34.53
N THR A 599 -19.74 35.68 -34.14
CA THR A 599 -20.71 35.79 -33.04
C THR A 599 -20.30 34.99 -31.79
N VAL A 600 -19.67 33.83 -32.00
CA VAL A 600 -19.35 32.87 -30.92
C VAL A 600 -17.94 33.10 -30.40
N THR A 601 -16.99 33.46 -31.28
CA THR A 601 -15.58 33.70 -30.91
C THR A 601 -15.39 34.70 -29.76
N PRO A 602 -16.06 35.87 -29.71
CA PRO A 602 -15.91 36.80 -28.58
C PRO A 602 -16.41 36.21 -27.25
N SER A 603 -17.44 35.37 -27.29
CA SER A 603 -17.99 34.71 -26.10
C SER A 603 -17.11 33.54 -25.65
N LEU A 604 -16.57 32.77 -26.59
CA LEU A 604 -15.61 31.70 -26.31
C LEU A 604 -14.34 32.24 -25.66
N ARG A 605 -13.75 33.31 -26.20
CA ARG A 605 -12.54 33.96 -25.64
C ARG A 605 -12.76 34.51 -24.24
N ARG A 606 -13.95 35.04 -23.94
CA ARG A 606 -14.32 35.51 -22.60
C ARG A 606 -14.53 34.37 -21.59
N GLY A 607 -14.91 33.20 -22.08
CA GLY A 607 -15.10 31.99 -21.28
C GLY A 607 -13.83 31.18 -21.04
N LEU A 608 -12.67 31.59 -21.57
CA LEU A 608 -11.40 30.91 -21.34
C LEU A 608 -10.89 31.17 -19.92
N LEU A 609 -10.29 30.13 -19.33
CA LEU A 609 -9.68 30.18 -18.01
C LEU A 609 -8.32 30.87 -18.09
N THR A 610 -8.11 31.90 -17.27
CA THR A 610 -6.88 32.69 -17.28
C THR A 610 -5.68 31.83 -16.92
N ASP A 611 -5.81 30.99 -15.88
CA ASP A 611 -4.78 30.05 -15.46
C ASP A 611 -4.36 29.08 -16.58
N ALA A 612 -5.33 28.61 -17.38
CA ALA A 612 -5.08 27.71 -18.49
C ALA A 612 -4.26 28.39 -19.60
N ILE A 613 -4.60 29.64 -19.94
CA ILE A 613 -3.87 30.44 -20.93
C ILE A 613 -2.43 30.68 -20.47
N GLU A 614 -2.23 31.02 -19.20
CA GLU A 614 -0.90 31.20 -18.62
C GLU A 614 -0.07 29.92 -18.68
N GLN A 615 -0.68 28.78 -18.33
CA GLN A 615 0.00 27.48 -18.39
C GLN A 615 0.37 27.09 -19.83
N ILE A 616 -0.51 27.32 -20.81
CA ILE A 616 -0.23 27.07 -22.23
C ILE A 616 0.95 27.92 -22.71
N ARG A 617 0.97 29.22 -22.34
CA ARG A 617 2.07 30.13 -22.68
C ARG A 617 3.38 29.70 -22.03
N ALA A 618 3.34 29.24 -20.78
CA ALA A 618 4.51 28.73 -20.08
C ALA A 618 5.11 27.51 -20.80
N HIS A 619 4.26 26.57 -21.24
CA HIS A 619 4.71 25.42 -22.03
C HIS A 619 5.34 25.82 -23.36
N ARG A 620 4.72 26.74 -24.11
CA ARG A 620 5.31 27.27 -25.36
C ARG A 620 6.63 27.99 -25.11
N ALA A 621 6.74 28.78 -24.04
CA ALA A 621 7.98 29.45 -23.67
C ALA A 621 9.10 28.47 -23.27
N ALA A 622 8.73 27.30 -22.75
CA ALA A 622 9.66 26.20 -22.47
C ALA A 622 10.04 25.38 -23.72
N GLY A 623 9.47 25.68 -24.89
CA GLY A 623 9.71 24.95 -26.14
C GLY A 623 8.86 23.69 -26.31
N HIS A 624 7.92 23.42 -25.39
CA HIS A 624 7.02 22.27 -25.49
C HIS A 624 6.01 22.51 -26.62
N ARG A 625 5.66 21.45 -27.34
CA ARG A 625 4.57 21.50 -28.31
C ARG A 625 3.23 21.44 -27.60
N THR A 626 2.36 22.41 -27.85
CA THR A 626 1.03 22.52 -27.22
C THR A 626 -0.07 22.00 -28.13
N VAL A 627 -0.89 21.08 -27.61
CA VAL A 627 -1.96 20.44 -28.37
C VAL A 627 -3.28 20.51 -27.62
N LEU A 628 -4.34 20.93 -28.30
CA LEU A 628 -5.71 20.82 -27.82
C LEU A 628 -6.34 19.53 -28.36
N VAL A 629 -6.78 18.64 -27.48
CA VAL A 629 -7.49 17.42 -27.86
C VAL A 629 -8.92 17.51 -27.35
N THR A 630 -9.89 17.60 -28.25
CA THR A 630 -11.30 17.79 -27.90
C THR A 630 -12.20 16.77 -28.58
N GLY A 631 -13.33 16.45 -27.95
CA GLY A 631 -14.40 15.66 -28.57
C GLY A 631 -15.35 16.51 -29.42
N GLU A 632 -15.09 17.81 -29.53
CA GLU A 632 -15.87 18.77 -30.29
C GLU A 632 -15.53 18.72 -31.79
N ILE A 633 -16.33 19.39 -32.61
CA ILE A 633 -16.09 19.52 -34.05
C ILE A 633 -15.15 20.70 -34.30
N ASP A 634 -14.24 20.54 -35.25
CA ASP A 634 -13.19 21.51 -35.62
C ASP A 634 -13.72 22.94 -35.78
N VAL A 635 -14.83 23.13 -36.51
CA VAL A 635 -15.43 24.45 -36.75
C VAL A 635 -15.72 25.25 -35.45
N PHE A 636 -16.03 24.58 -34.34
CA PHE A 636 -16.30 25.25 -33.06
C PHE A 636 -15.04 25.67 -32.30
N VAL A 637 -13.91 25.03 -32.57
CA VAL A 637 -12.65 25.22 -31.83
C VAL A 637 -11.55 25.90 -32.64
N GLU A 638 -11.72 26.02 -33.95
CA GLU A 638 -10.87 26.83 -34.85
C GLU A 638 -10.49 28.22 -34.28
N PRO A 639 -11.39 28.98 -33.61
CA PRO A 639 -11.02 30.27 -33.04
C PRO A 639 -9.93 30.22 -31.95
N LEU A 640 -9.62 29.03 -31.42
CA LEU A 640 -8.56 28.81 -30.43
C LEU A 640 -7.22 28.44 -31.06
N ALA A 641 -7.14 28.29 -32.40
CA ALA A 641 -5.91 27.93 -33.11
C ALA A 641 -4.69 28.78 -32.73
N PRO A 642 -4.78 30.10 -32.48
CA PRO A 642 -3.61 30.89 -32.06
C PRO A 642 -2.97 30.44 -30.74
N LEU A 643 -3.71 29.73 -29.87
CA LEU A 643 -3.22 29.31 -28.56
C LEU A 643 -2.43 28.00 -28.60
N PHE A 644 -2.63 27.17 -29.61
CA PHE A 644 -2.03 25.84 -29.70
C PHE A 644 -1.16 25.72 -30.95
N ASP A 645 -0.24 24.76 -30.95
CA ASP A 645 0.50 24.38 -32.16
C ASP A 645 -0.34 23.42 -33.02
N GLU A 646 -1.22 22.65 -32.38
CA GLU A 646 -2.14 21.74 -33.06
C GLU A 646 -3.48 21.63 -32.32
N ILE A 647 -4.57 21.55 -33.08
CA ILE A 647 -5.91 21.26 -32.57
C ILE A 647 -6.41 19.97 -33.19
N VAL A 648 -6.79 19.03 -32.34
CA VAL A 648 -7.34 17.73 -32.71
C VAL A 648 -8.79 17.69 -32.30
N ALA A 649 -9.66 17.72 -33.31
CA ALA A 649 -11.11 17.78 -33.18
C ALA A 649 -11.77 16.85 -34.21
N GLY A 650 -13.03 16.47 -33.97
CA GLY A 650 -13.83 15.72 -34.92
C GLY A 650 -14.20 16.56 -36.14
N LYS A 651 -14.59 15.90 -37.22
CA LYS A 651 -15.07 16.54 -38.46
C LYS A 651 -16.44 16.01 -38.84
N MET A 652 -17.29 16.88 -39.39
CA MET A 652 -18.56 16.48 -39.98
C MET A 652 -18.35 15.97 -41.41
N GLU A 653 -19.16 15.01 -41.83
CA GLU A 653 -19.24 14.60 -43.23
C GLU A 653 -20.03 15.64 -44.01
N THR A 654 -19.50 16.05 -45.16
CA THR A 654 -20.11 17.00 -46.08
C THR A 654 -20.58 16.29 -47.34
N ASP A 655 -21.73 16.69 -47.87
CA ASP A 655 -22.14 16.35 -49.23
C ASP A 655 -21.39 17.17 -50.30
N ASP A 656 -21.68 16.89 -51.57
CA ASP A 656 -21.04 17.54 -52.73
C ASP A 656 -21.29 19.07 -52.78
N ASP A 657 -22.33 19.56 -52.10
CA ASP A 657 -22.69 20.98 -51.99
C ASP A 657 -22.07 21.66 -50.75
N GLY A 658 -21.27 20.94 -49.96
CA GLY A 658 -20.62 21.46 -48.75
C GLY A 658 -21.54 21.56 -47.52
N ARG A 659 -22.66 20.84 -47.53
CA ARG A 659 -23.61 20.78 -46.40
C ARG A 659 -23.36 19.55 -45.54
N TRP A 660 -23.56 19.68 -44.24
CA TRP A 660 -23.37 18.57 -43.31
C TRP A 660 -24.46 17.50 -43.47
N THR A 661 -24.05 16.23 -43.63
CA THR A 661 -24.97 15.08 -43.79
C THR A 661 -25.62 14.63 -42.47
N GLY A 662 -25.27 15.28 -41.36
CA GLY A 662 -25.65 14.87 -40.00
C GLY A 662 -24.79 13.74 -39.41
N HIS A 663 -23.82 13.22 -40.17
CA HIS A 663 -22.87 12.19 -39.71
C HIS A 663 -21.45 12.77 -39.54
N LEU A 664 -20.63 12.09 -38.75
CA LEU A 664 -19.23 12.47 -38.55
C LEU A 664 -18.37 11.83 -39.64
N ALA A 665 -17.47 12.60 -40.24
CA ALA A 665 -16.51 12.08 -41.24
C ALA A 665 -15.51 11.09 -40.63
N THR A 666 -15.25 11.20 -39.33
CA THR A 666 -14.38 10.30 -38.57
C THR A 666 -14.99 9.97 -37.21
N SER A 667 -14.57 8.85 -36.62
CA SER A 667 -15.02 8.52 -35.26
C SER A 667 -14.53 9.60 -34.27
N PRO A 668 -15.40 10.07 -33.36
CA PRO A 668 -15.04 11.15 -32.46
C PRO A 668 -13.92 10.71 -31.51
N LEU A 669 -12.96 11.61 -31.27
CA LEU A 669 -11.76 11.32 -30.48
C LEU A 669 -12.06 11.44 -28.98
N VAL A 670 -12.59 10.36 -28.41
CA VAL A 670 -13.03 10.32 -27.01
C VAL A 670 -12.45 9.11 -26.28
N GLY A 671 -12.17 9.26 -24.98
CA GLY A 671 -11.70 8.18 -24.13
C GLY A 671 -10.40 7.55 -24.65
N GLU A 672 -10.36 6.22 -24.77
CA GLU A 672 -9.18 5.46 -25.19
C GLU A 672 -8.64 5.84 -26.58
N ALA A 673 -9.49 6.36 -27.46
CA ALA A 673 -9.06 6.84 -28.77
C ALA A 673 -8.07 8.01 -28.65
N ARG A 674 -8.25 8.90 -27.65
CA ARG A 674 -7.31 10.00 -27.35
C ARG A 674 -5.94 9.44 -26.95
N ALA A 675 -5.91 8.41 -26.12
CA ALA A 675 -4.67 7.77 -25.66
C ALA A 675 -3.93 7.07 -26.81
N ALA A 676 -4.67 6.40 -27.70
CA ALA A 676 -4.09 5.76 -28.90
C ALA A 676 -3.52 6.80 -29.86
N TRP A 677 -4.27 7.88 -30.11
CA TRP A 677 -3.82 9.01 -30.92
C TRP A 677 -2.56 9.64 -30.33
N LEU A 678 -2.54 9.92 -29.03
CA LEU A 678 -1.41 10.52 -28.33
C LEU A 678 -0.12 9.70 -28.47
N ARG A 679 -0.22 8.38 -28.28
CA ARG A 679 0.92 7.46 -28.48
C ARG A 679 1.42 7.44 -29.91
N ARG A 680 0.51 7.45 -30.88
CA ARG A 680 0.86 7.48 -32.29
C ARG A 680 1.54 8.81 -32.64
N TYR A 681 0.94 9.92 -32.25
CA TYR A 681 1.41 11.27 -32.51
C TYR A 681 2.82 11.48 -31.94
N ALA A 682 3.06 11.08 -30.69
CA ALA A 682 4.37 11.19 -30.06
C ALA A 682 5.44 10.38 -30.82
N ARG A 683 5.10 9.16 -31.25
CA ARG A 683 6.03 8.30 -32.01
C ARG A 683 6.38 8.88 -33.38
N GLU A 684 5.38 9.42 -34.09
CA GLU A 684 5.57 10.02 -35.42
C GLU A 684 6.40 11.31 -35.37
N HIS A 685 6.35 12.04 -34.24
CA HIS A 685 7.05 13.31 -34.06
C HIS A 685 8.29 13.23 -33.16
N GLY A 686 8.68 12.03 -32.71
CA GLY A 686 9.85 11.83 -31.84
C GLY A 686 9.73 12.52 -30.47
N LEU A 687 8.52 12.56 -29.90
CA LEU A 687 8.23 13.18 -28.60
C LEU A 687 8.27 12.16 -27.46
N ASP A 688 8.77 12.59 -26.30
CA ASP A 688 8.85 11.78 -25.08
C ASP A 688 7.62 11.97 -24.20
N LEU A 689 6.78 10.93 -24.13
CA LEU A 689 5.57 10.94 -23.32
C LEU A 689 5.85 10.89 -21.82
N ALA A 690 6.99 10.35 -21.38
CA ALA A 690 7.35 10.30 -19.96
C ALA A 690 7.63 11.70 -19.41
N GLU A 691 8.11 12.62 -20.26
CA GLU A 691 8.38 14.01 -19.89
C GLU A 691 7.22 14.95 -20.29
N SER A 692 6.14 14.40 -20.87
CA SER A 692 4.99 15.14 -21.36
C SER A 692 3.92 15.40 -20.30
N TYR A 693 3.12 16.44 -20.55
CA TYR A 693 2.10 16.97 -19.65
C TYR A 693 0.71 16.81 -20.24
N ALA A 694 -0.24 16.41 -19.41
CA ALA A 694 -1.62 16.18 -19.81
C ALA A 694 -2.59 16.81 -18.81
N TYR A 695 -3.57 17.58 -19.28
CA TYR A 695 -4.53 18.34 -18.47
C TYR A 695 -5.98 17.98 -18.81
N GLY A 696 -6.77 17.52 -17.84
CA GLY A 696 -8.17 17.14 -18.07
C GLY A 696 -9.04 17.19 -16.81
N ASP A 697 -10.36 17.21 -16.99
CA ASP A 697 -11.34 17.41 -15.92
C ASP A 697 -12.22 16.18 -15.64
N SER A 698 -12.31 15.25 -16.58
CA SER A 698 -13.25 14.13 -16.51
C SER A 698 -12.58 12.81 -16.20
N TYR A 699 -13.28 11.92 -15.51
CA TYR A 699 -12.78 10.55 -15.32
C TYR A 699 -12.59 9.79 -16.64
N ALA A 700 -13.30 10.21 -17.71
CA ALA A 700 -13.11 9.67 -19.05
C ALA A 700 -11.73 10.00 -19.65
N ASP A 701 -11.08 11.08 -19.18
CA ASP A 701 -9.76 11.51 -19.63
C ASP A 701 -8.61 10.72 -18.98
N ARG A 702 -8.92 9.90 -17.97
CA ARG A 702 -7.96 9.02 -17.31
C ARG A 702 -7.04 8.31 -18.32
N SER A 703 -7.62 7.73 -19.37
CA SER A 703 -6.91 6.85 -20.29
C SER A 703 -5.74 7.52 -21.00
N TRP A 704 -5.81 8.83 -21.29
CA TRP A 704 -4.72 9.59 -21.92
C TRP A 704 -3.93 10.41 -20.91
N LEU A 705 -4.51 10.81 -19.77
CA LEU A 705 -3.77 11.36 -18.64
C LEU A 705 -2.70 10.37 -18.16
N GLU A 706 -3.03 9.06 -18.06
CA GLU A 706 -2.08 8.02 -17.64
C GLU A 706 -0.94 7.76 -18.64
N VAL A 707 -1.05 8.25 -19.87
CA VAL A 707 -0.02 8.07 -20.89
C VAL A 707 1.11 9.07 -20.72
N ALA A 708 0.81 10.26 -20.20
CA ALA A 708 1.78 11.30 -19.95
C ALA A 708 2.44 11.08 -18.58
N GLY A 709 3.75 11.32 -18.46
CA GLY A 709 4.43 11.19 -17.17
C GLY A 709 4.09 12.31 -16.18
N HIS A 710 3.50 13.41 -16.65
CA HIS A 710 2.97 14.49 -15.81
C HIS A 710 1.45 14.69 -15.99
N PRO A 711 0.62 13.82 -15.40
CA PRO A 711 -0.85 13.96 -15.42
C PRO A 711 -1.34 15.05 -14.47
N ASN A 712 -2.22 15.92 -14.94
CA ASN A 712 -2.78 17.04 -14.19
C ASN A 712 -4.31 17.02 -14.22
N ALA A 713 -4.94 16.88 -13.06
CA ALA A 713 -6.39 16.91 -12.93
C ALA A 713 -6.87 18.34 -12.71
N VAL A 714 -7.55 18.94 -13.69
CA VAL A 714 -8.02 20.32 -13.65
C VAL A 714 -9.51 20.34 -13.37
N ASN A 715 -9.93 21.02 -12.30
CA ASN A 715 -11.34 21.10 -11.90
C ASN A 715 -12.10 19.74 -11.86
N PRO A 716 -11.47 18.65 -11.39
CA PRO A 716 -11.92 17.30 -11.70
C PRO A 716 -13.34 16.99 -11.19
N ASP A 717 -14.03 16.12 -11.93
CA ASP A 717 -15.24 15.47 -11.45
C ASP A 717 -14.97 14.59 -10.20
N ALA A 718 -16.02 14.11 -9.54
CA ALA A 718 -15.89 13.32 -8.31
C ALA A 718 -15.06 12.03 -8.49
N SER A 719 -15.13 11.41 -9.66
CA SER A 719 -14.43 10.15 -9.95
C SER A 719 -12.95 10.39 -10.27
N LEU A 720 -12.64 11.39 -11.11
CA LEU A 720 -11.26 11.81 -11.38
C LEU A 720 -10.60 12.38 -10.12
N TYR A 721 -11.32 13.13 -9.28
CA TYR A 721 -10.78 13.65 -8.03
C TYR A 721 -10.32 12.52 -7.09
N ARG A 722 -11.15 11.48 -6.91
CA ARG A 722 -10.80 10.30 -6.10
C ARG A 722 -9.61 9.56 -6.70
N TYR A 723 -9.60 9.40 -8.02
CA TYR A 723 -8.55 8.72 -8.76
C TYR A 723 -7.19 9.44 -8.66
N ALA A 724 -7.19 10.74 -8.93
CA ALA A 724 -6.04 11.62 -8.82
C ALA A 724 -5.49 11.65 -7.38
N ARG A 725 -6.37 11.70 -6.37
CA ARG A 725 -5.97 11.59 -4.96
C ARG A 725 -5.28 10.27 -4.63
N ALA A 726 -5.80 9.15 -5.13
CA ALA A 726 -5.22 7.83 -4.90
C ALA A 726 -3.83 7.70 -5.54
N ARG A 727 -3.63 8.26 -6.74
CA ARG A 727 -2.36 8.26 -7.48
C ARG A 727 -1.44 9.45 -7.18
N ARG A 728 -1.86 10.35 -6.27
CA ARG A 728 -1.14 11.59 -5.92
C ARG A 728 -0.87 12.51 -7.12
N TRP A 729 -1.78 12.55 -8.09
CA TRP A 729 -1.70 13.51 -9.19
C TRP A 729 -1.96 14.93 -8.69
N PRO A 730 -1.28 15.95 -9.26
CA PRO A 730 -1.65 17.35 -9.08
C PRO A 730 -3.13 17.60 -9.39
N ILE A 731 -3.79 18.35 -8.50
CA ILE A 731 -5.19 18.75 -8.67
C ILE A 731 -5.25 20.27 -8.68
N HIS A 732 -5.69 20.83 -9.80
CA HIS A 732 -5.77 22.26 -10.04
C HIS A 732 -7.21 22.76 -9.95
N THR A 733 -7.38 23.99 -9.47
CA THR A 733 -8.69 24.67 -9.42
C THR A 733 -8.62 25.98 -10.20
N TRP A 734 -8.78 25.88 -11.53
CA TRP A 734 -8.76 27.02 -12.44
C TRP A 734 -10.18 27.54 -12.60
N THR A 735 -10.49 28.71 -12.04
CA THR A 735 -11.87 29.24 -12.01
C THR A 735 -11.98 30.70 -12.45
N ALA A 736 -10.85 31.37 -12.65
CA ALA A 736 -10.82 32.76 -13.07
C ALA A 736 -11.01 32.86 -14.59
N THR A 737 -11.95 33.70 -15.01
CA THR A 737 -12.12 34.15 -16.40
C THR A 737 -11.99 35.66 -16.43
N ALA A 738 -11.82 36.25 -17.62
CA ALA A 738 -11.67 37.70 -17.80
C ALA A 738 -12.86 38.54 -17.25
N GLU A 739 -14.01 37.94 -16.93
CA GLU A 739 -15.21 38.63 -16.44
C GLU A 739 -15.75 38.16 -15.06
N GLY A 740 -14.98 37.36 -14.30
CA GLY A 740 -15.32 36.90 -12.94
C GLY A 740 -16.20 35.63 -12.83
N ARG A 741 -16.54 35.21 -11.60
CA ARG A 741 -17.09 33.86 -11.23
C ARG A 741 -18.53 33.51 -11.67
N LEU A 742 -19.20 34.25 -12.55
CA LEU A 742 -20.61 33.98 -12.92
C LEU A 742 -20.75 33.25 -14.26
N SER A 743 -21.70 32.31 -14.35
CA SER A 743 -22.02 31.56 -15.58
C SER A 743 -22.40 32.52 -16.74
N PRO A 744 -21.77 32.40 -17.92
CA PRO A 744 -22.03 33.29 -19.06
C PRO A 744 -23.44 33.13 -19.66
N VAL A 745 -24.08 31.97 -19.49
CA VAL A 745 -25.44 31.66 -19.98
C VAL A 745 -26.49 32.58 -19.36
N LEU A 746 -26.39 32.84 -18.04
CA LEU A 746 -27.31 33.76 -17.34
C LEU A 746 -27.18 35.21 -17.82
N ARG A 747 -26.05 35.57 -18.46
CA ARG A 747 -25.81 36.91 -19.00
C ARG A 747 -26.21 37.05 -20.47
N SER A 748 -26.04 36.04 -21.32
CA SER A 748 -26.50 36.13 -22.72
C SER A 748 -28.02 36.33 -22.79
N ILE A 749 -28.76 35.69 -21.88
CA ILE A 749 -30.21 35.86 -21.70
C ILE A 749 -30.56 37.27 -21.20
N LYS A 750 -29.72 37.89 -20.35
CA LYS A 750 -29.93 39.29 -19.88
C LYS A 750 -29.53 40.34 -20.92
N GLY A 751 -28.49 40.09 -21.72
CA GLY A 751 -28.01 40.99 -22.77
C GLY A 751 -28.99 41.08 -23.95
N ALA A 752 -29.60 39.95 -24.34
CA ALA A 752 -30.58 39.91 -25.42
C ALA A 752 -31.92 40.60 -25.09
N ARG A 753 -32.21 40.88 -23.80
CA ARG A 753 -33.39 41.67 -23.40
C ARG A 753 -33.21 43.19 -23.60
N LYS A 754 -32.03 43.65 -24.01
CA LYS A 754 -31.71 45.08 -24.24
C LYS A 754 -31.39 45.41 -25.70
N ALA A 755 -31.61 44.50 -26.64
CA ALA A 755 -31.46 44.72 -28.08
C ALA A 755 -32.82 44.68 -28.77
#